data_AF-A0A0Q8NDT1-F1
#
_entry.id   AF-A0A0Q8NDT1-F1
#
_cell.length_a   1.000
_cell.length_b   1.000
_cell.length_c   1.000
_cell.angle_alpha   90.00
_cell.angle_beta   90.00
_cell.angle_gamma   90.00
#
_symmetry.space_group_name_H-M   'P 1'
#
loop_
_entity.id
_entity.type
_entity.pdbx_description
1 polymer ?
#
loop_
_entity_poly.entity_id
_entity_poly.type
_entity_poly.pdbx_seq_one_letter_code
_entity_poly.pdbx_strand_id
1 'polypeptide(L)'
;MKKTPFSLVLFLIFFNFLQAQNTKGIPPVIAEKDLTAYLFVYFTGNSVEEEAVRFAVSADGYHYYHLNDNKPVLDSKIISSTGGVRDPHILRGDDGKTFYMVLTDMTSSKGWDSNRAMVLLKSTDLVNWKSSVVNIQTTFSGNENLKRVWAPQTIYDAKAGKYLIYFSLQYAGGPDKIYYAYANKDFTALESAPKLLFVPKSERACIDGDIIEKDGVYHLFYKTETETAGIKVATTNDLTSGKWTENDNYLQQTKDGVEGSSVFKLNNSDEYILMYDVYTKGRYQFTKTKDLENFTVIDNDISMDFNPRHGTILPITRSELKRITDKWGMPEKYPKVNNNPVLEGYYADPEILYSNKTKKYYIYPTSDGFDGWSGNYFKTFSSDNLKDWKDEGIILDLRKDVSWANRNAWAPCIVEKKIKGKYQYFYYFTAAQKIGVAVSDNPTGPFKDSGKALINTRPEGIKDGQEIDPDVFTDPVSGKSYLYWGNMYMGAAELNADMVSLKKESTKVIAVNDSFREGTYIFFRKGTYYFLWSEDDTRSPNYKVRYGTSKSPLGPIEIPKNNIVIQGKPDIGIHATGHNSVLQIPNKDEWYLVYHRFSYPTGIKMGDAGGFHREVCIDKLEFNPDGSIKEVIPTHIGVAGLK
;
A
#
# COMPACT_ATOMS: atom_id res chain seq x y z
N MET A 1 -17.20 18.53 66.72
CA MET A 1 -17.03 17.18 66.13
C MET A 1 -18.11 16.94 65.07
N LYS A 2 -17.78 17.06 63.79
CA LYS A 2 -18.49 16.41 62.68
C LYS A 2 -17.43 16.08 61.63
N LYS A 3 -17.27 14.78 61.36
CA LYS A 3 -16.36 14.21 60.36
C LYS A 3 -17.01 14.34 58.99
N THR A 4 -16.30 14.90 58.02
CA THR A 4 -16.65 14.83 56.58
C THR A 4 -15.75 13.76 55.96
N PRO A 5 -16.27 12.78 55.19
CA PRO A 5 -15.44 11.72 54.65
C PRO A 5 -14.68 12.21 53.42
N PHE A 6 -13.41 11.81 53.34
CA PHE A 6 -12.54 11.98 52.19
C PHE A 6 -12.95 10.93 51.14
N SER A 7 -13.59 11.35 50.05
CA SER A 7 -13.81 10.47 48.90
C SER A 7 -12.56 10.51 48.04
N LEU A 8 -11.81 9.41 48.06
CA LEU A 8 -10.70 9.15 47.15
C LEU A 8 -11.30 8.90 45.76
N VAL A 9 -11.29 9.92 44.89
CA VAL A 9 -11.63 9.73 43.47
C VAL A 9 -10.46 9.01 42.82
N LEU A 10 -10.60 7.69 42.70
CA LEU A 10 -9.72 6.85 41.90
C LEU A 10 -9.93 7.27 40.43
N PHE A 11 -9.00 8.03 39.87
CA PHE A 11 -8.95 8.25 38.42
C PHE A 11 -8.59 6.91 37.78
N LEU A 12 -9.60 6.11 37.44
CA LEU A 12 -9.46 5.01 36.50
C LEU A 12 -9.08 5.64 35.16
N ILE A 13 -7.78 5.69 34.91
CA ILE A 13 -7.23 5.88 33.56
C ILE A 13 -7.75 4.68 32.78
N PHE A 14 -8.84 4.87 32.04
CA PHE A 14 -9.19 4.00 30.94
C PHE A 14 -8.00 4.03 29.99
N PHE A 15 -7.17 3.00 30.05
CA PHE A 15 -6.36 2.62 28.90
C PHE A 15 -7.36 2.25 27.82
N ASN A 16 -7.73 3.25 27.00
CA ASN A 16 -8.25 2.98 25.68
C ASN A 16 -7.17 2.14 24.98
N PHE A 17 -7.44 0.85 24.80
CA PHE A 17 -6.77 0.07 23.78
C PHE A 17 -7.29 0.58 22.42
N LEU A 18 -6.81 1.76 22.04
CA LEU A 18 -7.01 2.37 20.74
C LEU A 18 -6.01 1.75 19.77
N GLN A 19 -6.54 1.39 18.60
CA GLN A 19 -5.85 1.14 17.33
C GLN A 19 -5.06 -0.16 17.22
N ALA A 20 -5.66 -1.12 16.51
CA ALA A 20 -4.96 -2.09 15.67
C ALA A 20 -4.35 -1.46 14.40
N GLN A 21 -4.08 -0.14 14.41
CA GLN A 21 -3.17 0.53 13.48
C GLN A 21 -1.96 1.01 14.28
N ASN A 22 -0.79 0.43 14.00
CA ASN A 22 0.55 0.88 14.43
C ASN A 22 0.86 0.95 15.95
N THR A 23 0.63 -0.12 16.72
CA THR A 23 1.08 -0.21 18.13
C THR A 23 2.61 -0.24 18.34
N LYS A 24 3.44 -0.10 17.29
CA LYS A 24 4.91 -0.14 17.36
C LYS A 24 5.65 0.94 16.57
N GLY A 25 4.96 1.95 16.02
CA GLY A 25 5.61 3.01 15.21
C GLY A 25 6.29 2.49 13.94
N ILE A 26 5.81 1.36 13.40
CA ILE A 26 6.27 0.72 12.16
C ILE A 26 5.13 0.86 11.14
N PRO A 27 5.40 1.19 9.87
CA PRO A 27 4.35 1.31 8.86
C PRO A 27 3.63 -0.03 8.63
N PRO A 28 2.35 0.00 8.23
CA PRO A 28 1.63 -1.20 7.83
C PRO A 28 2.27 -1.84 6.59
N VAL A 29 2.05 -3.14 6.40
CA VAL A 29 2.58 -3.87 5.24
C VAL A 29 2.06 -3.28 3.92
N ILE A 30 0.77 -2.89 3.90
CA ILE A 30 0.14 -2.13 2.82
C ILE A 30 -0.38 -0.82 3.43
N ALA A 31 0.03 0.32 2.88
CA ALA A 31 -0.52 1.59 3.30
C ALA A 31 -1.94 1.76 2.74
N GLU A 32 -2.88 2.21 3.58
CA GLU A 32 -4.29 2.40 3.18
C GLU A 32 -4.43 3.34 1.97
N LYS A 33 -3.54 4.34 1.85
CA LYS A 33 -3.47 5.26 0.71
C LYS A 33 -3.24 4.55 -0.64
N ASP A 34 -2.58 3.40 -0.63
CA ASP A 34 -2.22 2.67 -1.84
C ASP A 34 -3.33 1.73 -2.31
N LEU A 35 -4.40 1.55 -1.52
CA LEU A 35 -5.62 0.87 -1.94
C LEU A 35 -6.42 1.81 -2.84
N THR A 36 -6.20 1.71 -4.16
CA THR A 36 -6.75 2.64 -5.15
C THR A 36 -7.88 2.05 -6.00
N ALA A 37 -8.19 0.76 -5.82
CA ALA A 37 -9.21 0.06 -6.58
C ALA A 37 -9.77 -1.12 -5.79
N TYR A 38 -10.73 -1.82 -6.39
CA TYR A 38 -11.37 -3.02 -5.87
C TYR A 38 -11.41 -4.10 -6.94
N LEU A 39 -11.19 -5.35 -6.51
CA LEU A 39 -11.41 -6.56 -7.29
C LEU A 39 -12.69 -7.23 -6.78
N PHE A 40 -13.69 -7.36 -7.64
CA PHE A 40 -14.89 -8.15 -7.37
C PHE A 40 -14.71 -9.55 -7.99
N VAL A 41 -14.76 -10.59 -7.15
CA VAL A 41 -14.73 -11.99 -7.56
C VAL A 41 -16.13 -12.58 -7.43
N TYR A 42 -16.66 -13.17 -8.50
CA TYR A 42 -18.04 -13.65 -8.58
C TYR A 42 -18.21 -14.84 -9.53
N PHE A 43 -19.42 -15.40 -9.59
CA PHE A 43 -19.91 -16.29 -10.65
C PHE A 43 -21.27 -15.76 -11.16
N THR A 44 -21.86 -16.32 -12.23
CA THR A 44 -23.00 -15.65 -12.91
C THR A 44 -24.33 -16.39 -12.87
N GLY A 45 -24.38 -17.66 -12.47
CA GLY A 45 -25.59 -18.47 -12.68
C GLY A 45 -25.47 -19.93 -12.28
N ASN A 46 -26.33 -20.76 -12.87
CA ASN A 46 -26.51 -22.17 -12.49
C ASN A 46 -26.19 -23.16 -13.62
N SER A 47 -25.91 -22.67 -14.83
CA SER A 47 -25.29 -23.54 -15.83
C SER A 47 -23.84 -23.83 -15.46
N VAL A 48 -23.29 -24.95 -15.93
CA VAL A 48 -21.91 -25.38 -15.61
C VAL A 48 -20.90 -24.32 -16.03
N GLU A 49 -21.16 -23.63 -17.14
CA GLU A 49 -20.32 -22.57 -17.70
C GLU A 49 -20.40 -21.26 -16.87
N GLU A 50 -21.51 -21.03 -16.18
CA GLU A 50 -21.73 -19.89 -15.29
C GLU A 50 -21.19 -20.13 -13.88
N GLU A 51 -21.06 -21.40 -13.46
CA GLU A 51 -20.43 -21.85 -12.21
C GLU A 51 -18.90 -21.85 -12.33
N ALA A 52 -18.36 -20.67 -12.57
CA ALA A 52 -16.93 -20.44 -12.69
C ALA A 52 -16.52 -19.04 -12.21
N VAL A 53 -15.29 -18.94 -11.69
CA VAL A 53 -14.74 -17.70 -11.15
C VAL A 53 -14.56 -16.67 -12.25
N ARG A 54 -15.08 -15.46 -12.02
CA ARG A 54 -14.94 -14.27 -12.86
C ARG A 54 -14.48 -13.09 -12.03
N PHE A 55 -13.83 -12.14 -12.70
CA PHE A 55 -13.32 -10.90 -12.09
C PHE A 55 -13.97 -9.67 -12.72
N ALA A 56 -14.20 -8.66 -11.88
CA ALA A 56 -14.50 -7.30 -12.27
C ALA A 56 -13.67 -6.33 -11.41
N VAL A 57 -13.49 -5.10 -11.89
CA VAL A 57 -12.74 -4.06 -11.18
C VAL A 57 -13.58 -2.80 -11.00
N SER A 58 -13.32 -2.09 -9.90
CA SER A 58 -13.91 -0.78 -9.62
C SER A 58 -12.85 0.17 -9.08
N ALA A 59 -12.91 1.44 -9.45
CA ALA A 59 -12.02 2.47 -8.92
C ALA A 59 -12.53 3.07 -7.60
N ASP A 60 -13.84 2.95 -7.32
CA ASP A 60 -14.52 3.68 -6.25
C ASP A 60 -15.38 2.80 -5.34
N GLY A 61 -15.67 1.55 -5.75
CA GLY A 61 -16.55 0.64 -5.03
C GLY A 61 -18.03 0.81 -5.40
N TYR A 62 -18.33 1.59 -6.44
CA TYR A 62 -19.70 1.87 -6.91
C TYR A 62 -19.90 1.48 -8.37
N HIS A 63 -18.90 1.72 -9.23
CA HIS A 63 -18.97 1.40 -10.66
C HIS A 63 -18.01 0.25 -10.99
N TYR A 64 -18.57 -0.90 -11.38
CA TYR A 64 -17.81 -2.12 -11.65
C TYR A 64 -17.84 -2.50 -13.12
N TYR A 65 -16.69 -2.96 -13.61
CA TYR A 65 -16.50 -3.36 -15.01
C TYR A 65 -15.88 -4.76 -15.05
N HIS A 66 -16.50 -5.67 -15.78
CA HIS A 66 -15.98 -7.03 -15.93
C HIS A 66 -14.59 -7.04 -16.60
N LEU A 67 -13.77 -8.00 -16.20
CA LEU A 67 -12.52 -8.34 -16.91
C LEU A 67 -12.77 -9.52 -17.85
N ASN A 68 -11.85 -9.72 -18.80
CA ASN A 68 -11.82 -10.90 -19.68
C ASN A 68 -13.13 -11.14 -20.45
N ASP A 69 -13.80 -10.08 -20.91
CA ASP A 69 -15.13 -10.14 -21.56
C ASP A 69 -16.19 -10.93 -20.76
N ASN A 70 -16.11 -10.89 -19.42
CA ASN A 70 -16.98 -11.63 -18.50
C ASN A 70 -16.86 -13.17 -18.63
N LYS A 71 -15.77 -13.66 -19.25
CA LYS A 71 -15.42 -15.08 -19.32
C LYS A 71 -14.71 -15.52 -18.04
N PRO A 72 -14.77 -16.81 -17.68
CA PRO A 72 -14.05 -17.35 -16.53
C PRO A 72 -12.55 -17.01 -16.54
N VAL A 73 -11.99 -16.68 -15.38
CA VAL A 73 -10.54 -16.45 -15.20
C VAL A 73 -9.79 -17.71 -14.77
N LEU A 74 -10.52 -18.75 -14.39
CA LEU A 74 -10.02 -20.08 -14.02
C LEU A 74 -10.88 -21.14 -14.70
N ASP A 75 -10.28 -22.28 -15.05
CA ASP A 75 -11.01 -23.44 -15.56
C ASP A 75 -11.52 -24.30 -14.38
N SER A 76 -12.83 -24.23 -14.13
CA SER A 76 -13.50 -25.01 -13.07
C SER A 76 -13.22 -26.51 -13.17
N LYS A 77 -13.03 -27.06 -14.38
CA LYS A 77 -12.77 -28.50 -14.58
C LYS A 77 -11.40 -28.93 -14.11
N ILE A 78 -10.45 -27.98 -14.02
CA ILE A 78 -9.08 -28.24 -13.55
C ILE A 78 -9.01 -28.08 -12.03
N ILE A 79 -9.70 -27.09 -11.48
CA ILE A 79 -9.55 -26.72 -10.07
C ILE A 79 -10.50 -27.44 -9.11
N SER A 80 -11.59 -28.04 -9.61
CA SER A 80 -12.67 -28.63 -8.80
C SER A 80 -12.90 -30.10 -9.11
N SER A 81 -13.51 -30.84 -8.18
CA SER A 81 -13.87 -32.24 -8.40
C SER A 81 -15.21 -32.41 -9.12
N THR A 82 -16.10 -31.43 -8.99
CA THR A 82 -17.43 -31.47 -9.63
C THR A 82 -17.42 -30.91 -11.05
N GLY A 83 -16.43 -30.10 -11.42
CA GLY A 83 -16.33 -29.43 -12.70
C GLY A 83 -16.96 -28.03 -12.73
N GLY A 84 -17.54 -27.59 -11.60
CA GLY A 84 -18.09 -26.25 -11.39
C GLY A 84 -17.66 -25.71 -10.01
N VAL A 85 -17.66 -24.39 -9.87
CA VAL A 85 -17.36 -23.71 -8.60
C VAL A 85 -18.30 -22.54 -8.37
N ARG A 86 -18.62 -22.29 -7.10
CA ARG A 86 -19.53 -21.23 -6.67
C ARG A 86 -18.98 -20.48 -5.46
N ASP A 87 -19.66 -19.39 -5.11
CA ASP A 87 -19.48 -18.63 -3.87
C ASP A 87 -18.00 -18.25 -3.60
N PRO A 88 -17.30 -17.60 -4.55
CA PRO A 88 -15.92 -17.24 -4.35
C PRO A 88 -15.75 -16.20 -3.25
N HIS A 89 -14.94 -16.53 -2.26
CA HIS A 89 -14.41 -15.58 -1.29
C HIS A 89 -12.90 -15.42 -1.44
N ILE A 90 -12.43 -14.19 -1.52
CA ILE A 90 -11.02 -13.84 -1.67
C ILE A 90 -10.51 -13.03 -0.46
N LEU A 91 -9.28 -13.32 -0.02
CA LEU A 91 -8.62 -12.66 1.10
C LEU A 91 -7.17 -12.32 0.73
N ARG A 92 -6.73 -11.12 1.08
CA ARG A 92 -5.30 -10.79 1.17
C ARG A 92 -4.74 -11.30 2.49
N GLY A 93 -3.65 -12.05 2.42
CA GLY A 93 -2.93 -12.51 3.60
C GLY A 93 -2.31 -11.37 4.41
N ASP A 94 -2.15 -11.59 5.71
CA ASP A 94 -1.45 -10.69 6.65
C ASP A 94 -0.03 -10.28 6.20
N ASP A 95 0.61 -11.06 5.31
CA ASP A 95 1.91 -10.72 4.72
C ASP A 95 1.83 -9.66 3.60
N GLY A 96 0.62 -9.20 3.27
CA GLY A 96 0.31 -8.17 2.27
C GLY A 96 0.48 -8.60 0.81
N LYS A 97 1.09 -9.76 0.53
CA LYS A 97 1.52 -10.18 -0.82
C LYS A 97 0.94 -11.51 -1.28
N THR A 98 0.42 -12.32 -0.36
CA THR A 98 -0.22 -13.60 -0.67
C THR A 98 -1.73 -13.41 -0.71
N PHE A 99 -2.39 -14.05 -1.66
CA PHE A 99 -3.84 -14.05 -1.83
C PHE A 99 -4.37 -15.46 -1.69
N TYR A 100 -5.46 -15.58 -0.95
CA TYR A 100 -6.18 -16.82 -0.73
C TYR A 100 -7.58 -16.69 -1.29
N MET A 101 -8.08 -17.73 -1.94
CA MET A 101 -9.47 -17.79 -2.37
C MET A 101 -10.04 -19.16 -2.00
N VAL A 102 -11.28 -19.18 -1.56
CA VAL A 102 -12.01 -20.42 -1.27
C VAL A 102 -13.32 -20.42 -2.04
N LEU A 103 -13.70 -21.60 -2.54
CA LEU A 103 -14.87 -21.79 -3.39
C LEU A 103 -15.66 -23.02 -2.94
N THR A 104 -16.97 -22.96 -3.10
CA THR A 104 -17.86 -24.12 -3.07
C THR A 104 -17.55 -25.03 -4.27
N ASP A 105 -17.16 -26.29 -4.06
CA ASP A 105 -16.94 -27.27 -5.15
C ASP A 105 -18.26 -27.93 -5.53
N MET A 106 -18.94 -27.37 -6.54
CA MET A 106 -20.31 -27.74 -6.86
C MET A 106 -20.67 -27.53 -8.32
N THR A 107 -21.53 -28.42 -8.83
CA THR A 107 -22.27 -28.20 -10.07
C THR A 107 -23.77 -28.38 -9.81
N SER A 108 -24.57 -27.32 -9.90
CA SER A 108 -25.99 -27.39 -9.52
C SER A 108 -26.83 -28.32 -10.41
N SER A 109 -26.42 -28.55 -11.66
CA SER A 109 -27.03 -29.57 -12.54
C SER A 109 -26.90 -31.01 -12.03
N LYS A 110 -25.97 -31.27 -11.10
CA LYS A 110 -25.81 -32.55 -10.40
C LYS A 110 -26.65 -32.63 -9.11
N GLY A 111 -27.45 -31.60 -8.82
CA GLY A 111 -28.29 -31.47 -7.63
C GLY A 111 -27.66 -30.59 -6.54
N TRP A 112 -28.51 -30.05 -5.65
CA TRP A 112 -28.09 -29.16 -4.57
C TRP A 112 -27.29 -29.85 -3.46
N ASP A 113 -27.41 -31.18 -3.37
CA ASP A 113 -26.61 -32.04 -2.48
C ASP A 113 -25.36 -32.61 -3.20
N SER A 114 -24.94 -32.06 -4.36
CA SER A 114 -23.79 -32.60 -5.13
C SER A 114 -22.42 -32.26 -4.56
N ASN A 115 -22.36 -31.47 -3.49
CA ASN A 115 -21.14 -30.89 -2.97
C ASN A 115 -20.74 -31.48 -1.60
N ARG A 116 -19.54 -32.03 -1.48
CA ARG A 116 -18.91 -32.40 -0.19
C ARG A 116 -17.55 -31.76 0.03
N ALA A 117 -17.19 -30.80 -0.81
CA ALA A 117 -15.86 -30.28 -0.90
C ALA A 117 -15.82 -28.76 -1.06
N MET A 118 -14.64 -28.21 -0.80
CA MET A 118 -14.30 -26.84 -1.13
C MET A 118 -13.01 -26.83 -1.92
N VAL A 119 -12.83 -25.82 -2.76
CA VAL A 119 -11.56 -25.55 -3.44
C VAL A 119 -10.83 -24.47 -2.66
N LEU A 120 -9.55 -24.72 -2.34
CA LEU A 120 -8.61 -23.75 -1.78
C LEU A 120 -7.68 -23.30 -2.90
N LEU A 121 -7.50 -21.99 -3.03
CA LEU A 121 -6.69 -21.34 -4.04
C LEU A 121 -5.67 -20.40 -3.38
N LYS A 122 -4.44 -20.42 -3.88
CA LYS A 122 -3.34 -19.54 -3.41
C LYS A 122 -2.63 -18.88 -4.58
N SER A 123 -2.38 -17.58 -4.48
CA SER A 123 -1.65 -16.77 -5.46
C SER A 123 -0.75 -15.73 -4.77
N THR A 124 0.24 -15.21 -5.49
CA THR A 124 1.04 -14.04 -5.08
C THR A 124 0.91 -12.88 -6.06
N ASP A 125 0.08 -13.01 -7.09
CA ASP A 125 -0.03 -12.04 -8.19
C ASP A 125 -1.46 -11.83 -8.69
N LEU A 126 -2.46 -12.50 -8.10
CA LEU A 126 -3.89 -12.51 -8.48
C LEU A 126 -4.19 -13.14 -9.87
N VAL A 127 -3.17 -13.58 -10.60
CA VAL A 127 -3.29 -14.10 -11.96
C VAL A 127 -3.05 -15.60 -12.00
N ASN A 128 -1.97 -16.06 -11.38
CA ASN A 128 -1.55 -17.44 -11.35
C ASN A 128 -1.97 -18.05 -10.01
N TRP A 129 -2.75 -19.12 -10.06
CA TRP A 129 -3.35 -19.75 -8.89
C TRP A 129 -2.94 -21.22 -8.78
N LYS A 130 -2.57 -21.63 -7.56
CA LYS A 130 -2.47 -23.04 -7.19
C LYS A 130 -3.77 -23.47 -6.51
N SER A 131 -4.35 -24.59 -6.92
CA SER A 131 -5.58 -25.14 -6.36
C SER A 131 -5.34 -26.40 -5.54
N SER A 132 -6.21 -26.64 -4.57
CA SER A 132 -6.35 -27.89 -3.83
C SER A 132 -7.82 -28.13 -3.51
N VAL A 133 -8.28 -29.37 -3.53
CA VAL A 133 -9.65 -29.75 -3.16
C VAL A 133 -9.64 -30.39 -1.79
N VAL A 134 -10.50 -29.90 -0.89
CA VAL A 134 -10.71 -30.50 0.43
C VAL A 134 -12.13 -31.06 0.50
N ASN A 135 -12.25 -32.39 0.41
CA ASN A 135 -13.53 -33.08 0.55
C ASN A 135 -13.76 -33.47 2.02
N ILE A 136 -14.66 -32.76 2.71
CA ILE A 136 -14.89 -32.91 4.15
C ILE A 136 -15.37 -34.33 4.49
N GLN A 137 -16.25 -34.90 3.66
CA GLN A 137 -16.83 -36.23 3.89
C GLN A 137 -15.77 -37.34 3.91
N THR A 138 -14.74 -37.23 3.07
CA THR A 138 -13.69 -38.26 2.93
C THR A 138 -12.43 -37.96 3.72
N THR A 139 -12.16 -36.67 4.02
CA THR A 139 -10.96 -36.26 4.76
C THR A 139 -11.06 -36.54 6.25
N PHE A 140 -12.28 -36.46 6.83
CA PHE A 140 -12.50 -36.61 8.26
C PHE A 140 -13.57 -37.67 8.57
N SER A 141 -13.28 -38.59 9.49
CA SER A 141 -14.21 -39.62 9.95
C SER A 141 -15.47 -39.04 10.60
N GLY A 142 -16.61 -39.73 10.50
CA GLY A 142 -17.87 -39.30 11.14
C GLY A 142 -18.73 -38.35 10.29
N ASN A 143 -18.38 -38.17 9.02
CA ASN A 143 -19.08 -37.31 8.06
C ASN A 143 -19.90 -38.09 7.03
N GLU A 144 -20.21 -39.36 7.28
CA GLU A 144 -20.88 -40.25 6.33
C GLU A 144 -22.26 -39.70 5.91
N ASN A 145 -22.96 -39.06 6.85
CA ASN A 145 -24.27 -38.43 6.63
C ASN A 145 -24.20 -36.94 6.24
N LEU A 146 -23.00 -36.40 5.94
CA LEU A 146 -22.85 -35.04 5.46
C LEU A 146 -23.59 -34.86 4.14
N LYS A 147 -24.26 -33.71 3.99
CA LYS A 147 -25.15 -33.39 2.86
C LYS A 147 -24.71 -32.22 1.99
N ARG A 148 -23.98 -31.25 2.54
CA ARG A 148 -23.41 -30.13 1.76
C ARG A 148 -22.32 -29.39 2.53
N VAL A 149 -21.42 -28.77 1.78
CA VAL A 149 -20.36 -27.85 2.23
C VAL A 149 -20.50 -26.57 1.42
N TRP A 150 -21.07 -25.51 1.97
CA TRP A 150 -21.45 -24.32 1.21
C TRP A 150 -20.75 -23.05 1.68
N ALA A 151 -20.54 -22.15 0.72
CA ALA A 151 -20.07 -20.79 0.89
C ALA A 151 -18.87 -20.67 1.84
N PRO A 152 -17.74 -21.35 1.56
CA PRO A 152 -16.56 -21.18 2.37
C PRO A 152 -16.05 -19.74 2.24
N GLN A 153 -15.66 -19.17 3.36
CA GLN A 153 -14.99 -17.88 3.46
C GLN A 153 -13.77 -17.98 4.36
N THR A 154 -12.90 -16.97 4.36
CA THR A 154 -11.62 -17.00 5.09
C THR A 154 -11.39 -15.70 5.83
N ILE A 155 -10.90 -15.78 7.07
CA ILE A 155 -10.44 -14.62 7.85
C ILE A 155 -9.08 -14.93 8.49
N TYR A 156 -8.24 -13.92 8.70
CA TYR A 156 -7.02 -14.08 9.48
C TYR A 156 -7.30 -13.93 10.98
N ASP A 157 -6.98 -14.97 11.75
CA ASP A 157 -7.05 -14.96 13.20
C ASP A 157 -5.68 -14.55 13.76
N ALA A 158 -5.55 -13.27 14.12
CA ALA A 158 -4.31 -12.72 14.66
C ALA A 158 -3.89 -13.35 16.00
N LYS A 159 -4.84 -13.87 16.80
CA LYS A 159 -4.54 -14.56 18.07
C LYS A 159 -3.91 -15.93 17.81
N ALA A 160 -4.37 -16.63 16.78
CA ALA A 160 -3.80 -17.91 16.37
C ALA A 160 -2.59 -17.78 15.43
N GLY A 161 -2.44 -16.65 14.74
CA GLY A 161 -1.47 -16.45 13.66
C GLY A 161 -1.76 -17.35 12.44
N LYS A 162 -3.05 -17.60 12.16
CA LYS A 162 -3.49 -18.57 11.14
C LYS A 162 -4.71 -18.08 10.37
N TYR A 163 -4.94 -18.66 9.21
CA TYR A 163 -6.16 -18.42 8.42
C TYR A 163 -7.26 -19.40 8.83
N LEU A 164 -8.37 -18.86 9.30
CA LEU A 164 -9.58 -19.59 9.66
C LEU A 164 -10.50 -19.64 8.45
N ILE A 165 -10.83 -20.84 7.97
CA ILE A 165 -11.82 -21.06 6.93
C ILE A 165 -13.12 -21.46 7.61
N TYR A 166 -14.21 -20.78 7.28
CA TYR A 166 -15.54 -21.03 7.83
C TYR A 166 -16.56 -21.23 6.71
N PHE A 167 -17.52 -22.12 6.92
CA PHE A 167 -18.44 -22.60 5.89
C PHE A 167 -19.67 -23.25 6.53
N SER A 168 -20.73 -23.37 5.74
CA SER A 168 -21.97 -24.02 6.15
C SER A 168 -21.92 -25.52 5.91
N LEU A 169 -22.26 -26.30 6.93
CA LEU A 169 -22.45 -27.74 6.83
C LEU A 169 -23.90 -28.12 7.16
N GLN A 170 -24.43 -29.07 6.40
CA GLN A 170 -25.67 -29.77 6.74
C GLN A 170 -25.38 -31.26 6.87
N TYR A 171 -25.94 -31.89 7.90
CA TYR A 171 -26.03 -33.34 8.03
C TYR A 171 -27.48 -33.77 7.81
N ALA A 172 -27.68 -34.99 7.27
CA ALA A 172 -29.01 -35.52 7.01
C ALA A 172 -29.93 -35.43 8.25
N GLY A 173 -31.09 -34.79 8.11
CA GLY A 173 -32.09 -34.61 9.17
C GLY A 173 -31.87 -33.42 10.10
N GLY A 174 -30.83 -32.61 9.90
CA GLY A 174 -30.55 -31.40 10.69
C GLY A 174 -30.51 -30.11 9.87
N PRO A 175 -30.56 -28.95 10.52
CA PRO A 175 -30.39 -27.64 9.87
C PRO A 175 -28.92 -27.40 9.49
N ASP A 176 -28.71 -26.51 8.53
CA ASP A 176 -27.38 -25.95 8.23
C ASP A 176 -26.87 -25.14 9.42
N LYS A 177 -25.58 -25.31 9.73
CA LYS A 177 -24.87 -24.53 10.75
C LYS A 177 -23.53 -24.11 10.20
N ILE A 178 -22.95 -23.06 10.77
CA ILE A 178 -21.63 -22.56 10.37
C ILE A 178 -20.56 -23.24 11.21
N TYR A 179 -19.59 -23.85 10.52
CA TYR A 179 -18.42 -24.51 11.09
C TYR A 179 -17.14 -23.78 10.67
N TYR A 180 -16.03 -24.07 11.32
CA TYR A 180 -14.71 -23.58 10.95
C TYR A 180 -13.61 -24.62 11.12
N ALA A 181 -12.50 -24.41 10.41
CA ALA A 181 -11.22 -25.05 10.65
C ALA A 181 -10.08 -24.12 10.21
N TYR A 182 -8.90 -24.27 10.80
CA TYR A 182 -7.72 -23.55 10.32
C TYR A 182 -7.16 -24.23 9.07
N ALA A 183 -6.76 -23.42 8.10
CA ALA A 183 -5.96 -23.88 6.97
C ALA A 183 -4.53 -24.23 7.43
N ASN A 184 -3.93 -25.24 6.80
CA ASN A 184 -2.51 -25.52 6.98
C ASN A 184 -1.65 -24.38 6.38
N LYS A 185 -0.36 -24.36 6.73
CA LYS A 185 0.58 -23.32 6.29
C LYS A 185 0.64 -23.12 4.77
N ASP A 186 0.50 -24.20 4.00
CA ASP A 186 0.57 -24.14 2.54
C ASP A 186 -0.74 -23.70 1.89
N PHE A 187 -1.83 -23.62 2.67
CA PHE A 187 -3.19 -23.35 2.22
C PHE A 187 -3.69 -24.38 1.20
N THR A 188 -3.43 -25.66 1.49
CA THR A 188 -3.81 -26.81 0.64
C THR A 188 -4.74 -27.79 1.35
N ALA A 189 -4.86 -27.71 2.68
CA ALA A 189 -5.71 -28.59 3.49
C ALA A 189 -6.16 -27.89 4.78
N LEU A 190 -7.11 -28.50 5.49
CA LEU A 190 -7.50 -28.10 6.84
C LEU A 190 -6.65 -28.85 7.87
N GLU A 191 -6.26 -28.18 8.95
CA GLU A 191 -5.42 -28.77 10.01
C GLU A 191 -6.18 -29.78 10.89
N SER A 192 -7.51 -29.71 10.92
CA SER A 192 -8.34 -30.57 11.75
C SER A 192 -9.77 -30.67 11.22
N ALA A 193 -10.53 -31.64 11.75
CA ALA A 193 -11.95 -31.75 11.46
C ALA A 193 -12.69 -30.45 11.85
N PRO A 194 -13.72 -30.04 11.07
CA PRO A 194 -14.42 -28.78 11.32
C PRO A 194 -15.09 -28.75 12.69
N LYS A 195 -15.00 -27.61 13.37
CA LYS A 195 -15.63 -27.34 14.67
C LYS A 195 -16.81 -26.40 14.49
N LEU A 196 -17.83 -26.52 15.33
CA LEU A 196 -18.97 -25.64 15.28
C LEU A 196 -18.53 -24.20 15.59
N LEU A 197 -18.87 -23.25 14.70
CA LEU A 197 -18.57 -21.83 14.88
C LEU A 197 -19.78 -21.10 15.47
N PHE A 198 -20.95 -21.30 14.84
CA PHE A 198 -22.15 -20.52 15.13
C PHE A 198 -23.43 -21.32 14.86
N VAL A 199 -24.41 -21.11 15.75
CA VAL A 199 -25.80 -21.55 15.61
C VAL A 199 -26.68 -20.37 16.04
N PRO A 200 -27.69 -19.97 15.26
CA PRO A 200 -28.58 -18.88 15.64
C PRO A 200 -29.42 -19.28 16.85
N LYS A 201 -29.94 -18.30 17.62
CA LYS A 201 -30.81 -18.53 18.78
C LYS A 201 -32.06 -19.36 18.44
N SER A 202 -32.52 -19.31 17.20
CA SER A 202 -33.67 -20.07 16.70
C SER A 202 -33.39 -21.56 16.49
N GLU A 203 -32.11 -21.98 16.54
CA GLU A 203 -31.61 -23.32 16.22
C GLU A 203 -31.95 -23.79 14.79
N ARG A 204 -32.40 -22.86 13.96
CA ARG A 204 -32.76 -23.05 12.57
C ARG A 204 -31.55 -22.94 11.63
N ALA A 205 -31.76 -23.24 10.36
CA ALA A 205 -30.70 -23.23 9.36
C ALA A 205 -30.14 -21.82 9.14
N CYS A 206 -28.81 -21.71 9.18
CA CYS A 206 -28.06 -20.52 8.80
C CYS A 206 -26.95 -20.87 7.79
N ILE A 207 -26.78 -20.01 6.79
CA ILE A 207 -25.76 -20.16 5.75
C ILE A 207 -25.09 -18.84 5.38
N ASP A 208 -24.17 -18.88 4.41
CA ASP A 208 -23.54 -17.71 3.79
C ASP A 208 -22.94 -16.73 4.80
N GLY A 209 -22.14 -17.26 5.72
CA GLY A 209 -21.45 -16.45 6.72
C GLY A 209 -20.43 -15.53 6.06
N ASP A 210 -20.35 -14.28 6.51
CA ASP A 210 -19.32 -13.30 6.18
C ASP A 210 -18.88 -12.55 7.44
N ILE A 211 -17.59 -12.60 7.76
CA ILE A 211 -17.02 -12.07 9.00
C ILE A 211 -16.08 -10.91 8.69
N ILE A 212 -16.37 -9.75 9.26
CA ILE A 212 -15.48 -8.60 9.29
C ILE A 212 -15.13 -8.22 10.74
N GLU A 213 -13.93 -7.72 10.96
CA GLU A 213 -13.48 -7.18 12.24
C GLU A 213 -13.55 -5.64 12.21
N LYS A 214 -14.12 -5.06 13.26
CA LYS A 214 -14.18 -3.62 13.47
C LYS A 214 -14.01 -3.32 14.97
N ASP A 215 -13.02 -2.50 15.31
CA ASP A 215 -12.78 -1.99 16.66
C ASP A 215 -12.63 -3.09 17.75
N GLY A 216 -12.02 -4.22 17.39
CA GLY A 216 -11.81 -5.39 18.25
C GLY A 216 -13.00 -6.36 18.33
N VAL A 217 -14.05 -6.11 17.54
CA VAL A 217 -15.28 -6.91 17.50
C VAL A 217 -15.42 -7.57 16.13
N TYR A 218 -15.65 -8.88 16.13
CA TYR A 218 -15.99 -9.63 14.91
C TYR A 218 -17.49 -9.60 14.69
N HIS A 219 -17.91 -9.25 13.48
CA HIS A 219 -19.30 -9.20 13.04
C HIS A 219 -19.52 -10.31 11.99
N LEU A 220 -20.26 -11.36 12.36
CA LEU A 220 -20.70 -12.43 11.45
C LEU A 220 -22.05 -12.04 10.87
N PHE A 221 -22.07 -11.60 9.62
CA PHE A 221 -23.26 -11.51 8.79
C PHE A 221 -23.61 -12.91 8.29
N TYR A 222 -24.88 -13.29 8.36
CA TYR A 222 -25.31 -14.62 7.92
C TYR A 222 -26.75 -14.59 7.41
N LYS A 223 -27.06 -15.53 6.52
CA LYS A 223 -28.40 -15.74 5.98
C LYS A 223 -29.19 -16.71 6.84
N THR A 224 -30.42 -16.37 7.18
CA THR A 224 -31.41 -17.29 7.74
C THR A 224 -32.16 -18.01 6.63
N GLU A 225 -32.35 -19.33 6.75
CA GLU A 225 -33.00 -20.15 5.71
C GLU A 225 -34.46 -20.52 6.02
N THR A 226 -34.85 -20.56 7.30
CA THR A 226 -36.20 -20.99 7.70
C THR A 226 -36.92 -19.92 8.52
N GLU A 227 -38.23 -19.80 8.30
CA GLU A 227 -39.16 -18.75 8.80
C GLU A 227 -39.13 -17.47 7.96
N THR A 228 -38.19 -16.58 8.24
CA THR A 228 -37.97 -15.35 7.46
C THR A 228 -36.59 -15.41 6.87
N ALA A 229 -36.49 -15.53 5.54
CA ALA A 229 -35.20 -15.48 4.87
C ALA A 229 -34.67 -14.04 4.86
N GLY A 230 -33.40 -13.87 5.21
CA GLY A 230 -32.79 -12.55 5.28
C GLY A 230 -31.39 -12.57 5.89
N ILE A 231 -30.78 -11.40 6.01
CA ILE A 231 -29.44 -11.24 6.58
C ILE A 231 -29.58 -10.72 8.01
N LYS A 232 -28.94 -11.42 8.95
CA LYS A 232 -28.77 -10.99 10.34
C LYS A 232 -27.28 -10.88 10.66
N VAL A 233 -26.96 -10.28 11.81
CA VAL A 233 -25.58 -10.18 12.31
C VAL A 233 -25.48 -10.74 13.72
N ALA A 234 -24.36 -11.40 14.02
CA ALA A 234 -23.96 -11.77 15.37
C ALA A 234 -22.53 -11.31 15.66
N THR A 235 -22.24 -10.92 16.90
CA THR A 235 -20.94 -10.35 17.27
C THR A 235 -20.20 -11.16 18.32
N THR A 236 -18.87 -11.11 18.28
CA THR A 236 -18.00 -11.69 19.32
C THR A 236 -16.65 -10.97 19.39
N ASN A 237 -15.96 -11.09 20.52
CA ASN A 237 -14.57 -10.61 20.67
C ASN A 237 -13.56 -11.76 20.60
N ASP A 238 -14.02 -13.01 20.42
CA ASP A 238 -13.17 -14.19 20.25
C ASP A 238 -13.82 -15.13 19.23
N LEU A 239 -13.30 -15.11 18.00
CA LEU A 239 -13.77 -15.87 16.84
C LEU A 239 -14.12 -17.32 17.16
N THR A 240 -13.32 -17.97 18.02
CA THR A 240 -13.40 -19.42 18.24
C THR A 240 -14.06 -19.80 19.56
N SER A 241 -14.55 -18.82 20.31
CA SER A 241 -15.17 -19.05 21.63
C SER A 241 -16.49 -19.80 21.58
N GLY A 242 -17.14 -19.83 20.41
CA GLY A 242 -18.52 -20.32 20.24
C GLY A 242 -19.57 -19.43 20.92
N LYS A 243 -19.18 -18.25 21.42
CA LYS A 243 -20.07 -17.31 22.09
C LYS A 243 -20.30 -16.10 21.19
N TRP A 244 -21.50 -16.02 20.63
CA TRP A 244 -21.92 -14.96 19.72
C TRP A 244 -23.16 -14.27 20.27
N THR A 245 -23.18 -12.94 20.18
CA THR A 245 -24.35 -12.12 20.54
C THR A 245 -25.10 -11.77 19.27
N GLU A 246 -26.24 -12.41 19.05
CA GLU A 246 -27.07 -12.18 17.85
C GLU A 246 -27.90 -10.91 18.01
N ASN A 247 -27.90 -10.07 16.96
CA ASN A 247 -28.83 -8.96 16.78
C ASN A 247 -30.11 -9.49 16.13
N ASP A 248 -31.27 -9.11 16.68
CA ASP A 248 -32.55 -9.63 16.21
C ASP A 248 -33.06 -8.94 14.93
N ASN A 249 -32.44 -7.82 14.52
CA ASN A 249 -32.81 -7.09 13.33
C ASN A 249 -32.34 -7.77 12.03
N TYR A 250 -33.19 -7.71 11.02
CA TYR A 250 -32.84 -8.02 9.63
C TYR A 250 -32.21 -6.79 8.98
N LEU A 251 -31.09 -6.98 8.28
CA LEU A 251 -30.26 -5.90 7.76
C LEU A 251 -30.50 -5.59 6.28
N GLN A 252 -31.14 -6.52 5.56
CA GLN A 252 -31.53 -6.26 4.17
C GLN A 252 -32.58 -5.16 4.07
N GLN A 253 -32.52 -4.36 3.01
CA GLN A 253 -33.41 -3.22 2.79
C GLN A 253 -34.47 -3.52 1.72
N THR A 254 -34.63 -4.81 1.39
CA THR A 254 -35.63 -5.35 0.49
C THR A 254 -36.49 -6.40 1.20
N LYS A 255 -37.68 -6.66 0.66
CA LYS A 255 -38.56 -7.77 1.08
C LYS A 255 -38.37 -9.04 0.26
N ASP A 256 -37.59 -8.96 -0.82
CA ASP A 256 -37.26 -10.10 -1.66
C ASP A 256 -36.29 -11.06 -0.95
N GLY A 257 -36.21 -12.32 -1.40
CA GLY A 257 -35.22 -13.27 -0.91
C GLY A 257 -33.80 -12.83 -1.26
N VAL A 258 -32.90 -12.87 -0.28
CA VAL A 258 -31.49 -12.43 -0.36
C VAL A 258 -30.54 -13.52 0.13
N GLU A 259 -29.32 -13.56 -0.42
CA GLU A 259 -28.26 -14.50 -0.02
C GLU A 259 -26.86 -13.94 -0.29
N GLY A 260 -25.82 -14.68 0.12
CA GLY A 260 -24.43 -14.35 -0.19
C GLY A 260 -24.00 -12.94 0.22
N SER A 261 -24.16 -12.60 1.50
CA SER A 261 -23.70 -11.31 2.02
C SER A 261 -22.19 -11.16 1.86
N SER A 262 -21.75 -9.95 1.50
CA SER A 262 -20.35 -9.54 1.54
C SER A 262 -20.24 -8.11 2.05
N VAL A 263 -19.36 -7.91 3.02
CA VAL A 263 -19.06 -6.64 3.66
C VAL A 263 -17.63 -6.24 3.37
N PHE A 264 -17.44 -5.01 2.89
CA PHE A 264 -16.11 -4.46 2.65
C PHE A 264 -16.05 -2.98 3.03
N LYS A 265 -14.85 -2.53 3.42
CA LYS A 265 -14.57 -1.14 3.76
C LYS A 265 -14.29 -0.33 2.50
N LEU A 266 -14.81 0.89 2.41
CA LEU A 266 -14.41 1.83 1.36
C LEU A 266 -13.01 2.39 1.65
N ASN A 267 -12.13 2.35 0.65
CA ASN A 267 -10.76 2.86 0.69
C ASN A 267 -10.74 4.32 1.15
N ASN A 268 -9.87 4.64 2.11
CA ASN A 268 -9.69 5.99 2.66
C ASN A 268 -10.97 6.59 3.29
N SER A 269 -11.92 5.75 3.71
CA SER A 269 -13.19 6.14 4.34
C SER A 269 -13.39 5.41 5.67
N ASP A 270 -14.31 5.88 6.50
CA ASP A 270 -14.84 5.15 7.67
C ASP A 270 -16.11 4.34 7.33
N GLU A 271 -16.55 4.41 6.07
CA GLU A 271 -17.76 3.76 5.58
C GLU A 271 -17.49 2.32 5.10
N TYR A 272 -18.50 1.47 5.29
CA TYR A 272 -18.55 0.09 4.84
C TYR A 272 -19.75 -0.10 3.92
N ILE A 273 -19.60 -1.03 2.99
CA ILE A 273 -20.67 -1.51 2.12
C ILE A 273 -21.06 -2.91 2.55
N LEU A 274 -22.36 -3.16 2.69
CA LEU A 274 -22.94 -4.50 2.71
C LEU A 274 -23.65 -4.72 1.37
N MET A 275 -23.27 -5.78 0.67
CA MET A 275 -23.92 -6.21 -0.56
C MET A 275 -24.45 -7.63 -0.44
N TYR A 276 -25.53 -7.95 -1.15
CA TYR A 276 -26.12 -9.29 -1.17
C TYR A 276 -26.86 -9.56 -2.49
N ASP A 277 -26.89 -10.84 -2.90
CA ASP A 277 -27.60 -11.32 -4.09
C ASP A 277 -29.10 -11.40 -3.79
N VAL A 278 -29.90 -10.58 -4.48
CA VAL A 278 -31.36 -10.70 -4.51
C VAL A 278 -31.70 -11.78 -5.53
N TYR A 279 -31.36 -13.03 -5.21
CA TYR A 279 -31.28 -14.15 -6.15
C TYR A 279 -32.60 -14.44 -6.88
N THR A 280 -33.74 -14.06 -6.29
CA THR A 280 -35.07 -14.19 -6.90
C THR A 280 -35.34 -13.17 -8.01
N LYS A 281 -34.53 -12.11 -8.10
CA LYS A 281 -34.66 -10.99 -9.03
C LYS A 281 -33.45 -10.85 -9.98
N GLY A 282 -32.39 -11.65 -9.78
CA GLY A 282 -31.19 -11.58 -10.62
C GLY A 282 -30.47 -10.24 -10.54
N ARG A 283 -30.47 -9.61 -9.36
CA ARG A 283 -29.79 -8.34 -9.10
C ARG A 283 -29.12 -8.37 -7.74
N TYR A 284 -28.16 -7.48 -7.52
CA TYR A 284 -27.67 -7.16 -6.19
C TYR A 284 -28.45 -6.00 -5.56
N GLN A 285 -28.36 -5.90 -4.23
CA GLN A 285 -28.62 -4.66 -3.52
C GLN A 285 -27.36 -4.29 -2.75
N PHE A 286 -27.01 -3.00 -2.79
CA PHE A 286 -25.89 -2.42 -2.09
C PHE A 286 -26.41 -1.45 -1.03
N THR A 287 -25.85 -1.54 0.16
CA THR A 287 -26.15 -0.64 1.25
C THR A 287 -24.86 -0.12 1.88
N LYS A 288 -24.93 1.05 2.50
CA LYS A 288 -23.81 1.73 3.15
C LYS A 288 -24.05 1.96 4.62
N THR A 289 -23.00 1.87 5.43
CA THR A 289 -23.01 2.06 6.89
C THR A 289 -21.69 2.64 7.40
N LYS A 290 -21.68 3.14 8.63
CA LYS A 290 -20.47 3.47 9.41
C LYS A 290 -20.31 2.60 10.66
N ASP A 291 -21.41 1.99 11.12
CA ASP A 291 -21.50 1.30 12.41
C ASP A 291 -21.74 -0.22 12.26
N LEU A 292 -21.94 -0.71 11.02
CA LEU A 292 -22.29 -2.11 10.72
C LEU A 292 -23.67 -2.54 11.25
N GLU A 293 -24.52 -1.58 11.62
CA GLU A 293 -25.87 -1.83 12.14
C GLU A 293 -26.95 -1.10 11.34
N ASN A 294 -26.70 0.18 11.01
CA ASN A 294 -27.63 1.04 10.29
C ASN A 294 -27.20 1.18 8.82
N PHE A 295 -28.04 0.66 7.92
CA PHE A 295 -27.72 0.55 6.50
C PHE A 295 -28.64 1.42 5.63
N THR A 296 -28.04 2.17 4.69
CA THR A 296 -28.76 2.98 3.70
C THR A 296 -28.59 2.40 2.31
N VAL A 297 -29.68 2.23 1.55
CA VAL A 297 -29.62 1.76 0.15
C VAL A 297 -28.89 2.76 -0.74
N ILE A 298 -27.99 2.26 -1.59
CA ILE A 298 -27.22 3.06 -2.56
C ILE A 298 -27.35 2.54 -3.99
N ASP A 299 -28.36 1.70 -4.28
CA ASP A 299 -28.53 1.04 -5.59
C ASP A 299 -28.48 2.00 -6.79
N ASN A 300 -28.96 3.25 -6.63
CA ASN A 300 -28.95 4.26 -7.71
C ASN A 300 -27.54 4.78 -8.04
N ASP A 301 -26.59 4.63 -7.13
CA ASP A 301 -25.18 5.03 -7.32
C ASP A 301 -24.34 3.86 -7.87
N ILE A 302 -24.91 2.65 -7.91
CA ILE A 302 -24.20 1.45 -8.37
C ILE A 302 -24.41 1.23 -9.87
N SER A 303 -23.34 0.88 -10.57
CA SER A 303 -23.43 0.37 -11.94
C SER A 303 -22.54 -0.86 -12.13
N MET A 304 -23.03 -1.82 -12.89
CA MET A 304 -22.29 -3.02 -13.30
C MET A 304 -22.63 -3.32 -14.76
N ASP A 305 -21.65 -3.76 -15.54
CA ASP A 305 -21.84 -4.23 -16.92
C ASP A 305 -21.95 -5.77 -17.02
N PHE A 306 -22.26 -6.42 -15.89
CA PHE A 306 -22.44 -7.85 -15.70
C PHE A 306 -23.50 -8.12 -14.64
N ASN A 307 -23.96 -9.38 -14.55
CA ASN A 307 -24.91 -9.83 -13.53
C ASN A 307 -24.22 -10.86 -12.62
N PRO A 308 -23.64 -10.44 -11.49
CA PRO A 308 -22.98 -11.34 -10.57
C PRO A 308 -23.98 -12.13 -9.73
N ARG A 309 -23.48 -13.20 -9.12
CA ARG A 309 -24.06 -13.94 -8.00
C ARG A 309 -22.98 -14.20 -6.97
N HIS A 310 -23.41 -14.30 -5.71
CA HIS A 310 -22.65 -14.53 -4.48
C HIS A 310 -21.12 -14.48 -4.67
N GLY A 311 -20.51 -13.37 -4.25
CA GLY A 311 -19.09 -13.12 -4.39
C GLY A 311 -18.57 -12.07 -3.41
N THR A 312 -17.28 -11.76 -3.47
CA THR A 312 -16.60 -10.90 -2.51
C THR A 312 -15.80 -9.80 -3.20
N ILE A 313 -15.68 -8.65 -2.54
CA ILE A 313 -14.87 -7.52 -2.98
C ILE A 313 -13.59 -7.40 -2.15
N LEU A 314 -12.46 -7.32 -2.84
CA LEU A 314 -11.14 -7.11 -2.25
C LEU A 314 -10.58 -5.73 -2.65
N PRO A 315 -10.26 -4.85 -1.69
CA PRO A 315 -9.41 -3.69 -1.95
C PRO A 315 -8.03 -4.09 -2.50
N ILE A 316 -7.62 -3.48 -3.61
CA ILE A 316 -6.37 -3.77 -4.30
C ILE A 316 -5.52 -2.52 -4.56
N THR A 317 -4.21 -2.70 -4.63
CA THR A 317 -3.28 -1.62 -4.96
C THR A 317 -3.25 -1.31 -6.45
N ARG A 318 -2.63 -0.19 -6.82
CA ARG A 318 -2.44 0.18 -8.23
C ARG A 318 -1.62 -0.88 -8.98
N SER A 319 -0.58 -1.42 -8.38
CA SER A 319 0.28 -2.45 -8.97
C SER A 319 -0.48 -3.76 -9.14
N GLU A 320 -1.38 -4.08 -8.22
CA GLU A 320 -2.27 -5.24 -8.34
C GLU A 320 -3.29 -5.08 -9.45
N LEU A 321 -3.96 -3.93 -9.52
CA LEU A 321 -4.84 -3.57 -10.63
C LEU A 321 -4.10 -3.68 -11.96
N LYS A 322 -2.88 -3.16 -12.03
CA LYS A 322 -2.03 -3.26 -13.23
C LYS A 322 -1.75 -4.71 -13.58
N ARG A 323 -1.35 -5.57 -12.63
CA ARG A 323 -1.07 -6.99 -12.89
C ARG A 323 -2.27 -7.73 -13.48
N ILE A 324 -3.47 -7.55 -12.92
CA ILE A 324 -4.67 -8.22 -13.42
C ILE A 324 -5.13 -7.67 -14.77
N THR A 325 -4.98 -6.37 -15.01
CA THR A 325 -5.38 -5.73 -16.28
C THR A 325 -4.35 -5.89 -17.40
N ASP A 326 -3.07 -6.07 -17.08
CA ASP A 326 -2.04 -6.50 -18.04
C ASP A 326 -2.38 -7.90 -18.60
N LYS A 327 -3.00 -8.76 -17.77
CA LYS A 327 -3.39 -10.12 -18.18
C LYS A 327 -4.73 -10.15 -18.91
N TRP A 328 -5.75 -9.47 -18.39
CA TRP A 328 -7.15 -9.59 -18.85
C TRP A 328 -7.71 -8.37 -19.57
N GLY A 329 -6.87 -7.35 -19.81
CA GLY A 329 -7.27 -6.08 -20.42
C GLY A 329 -7.84 -5.11 -19.39
N MET A 330 -7.60 -3.81 -19.61
CA MET A 330 -8.27 -2.73 -18.89
C MET A 330 -9.64 -2.47 -19.55
N PRO A 331 -10.76 -2.45 -18.80
CA PRO A 331 -12.07 -2.12 -19.36
C PRO A 331 -12.07 -0.72 -19.97
N GLU A 332 -12.71 -0.56 -21.14
CA GLU A 332 -12.70 0.72 -21.90
C GLU A 332 -13.23 1.90 -21.09
N LYS A 333 -14.25 1.65 -20.26
CA LYS A 333 -14.90 2.66 -19.41
C LYS A 333 -14.23 2.86 -18.06
N TYR A 334 -13.17 2.10 -17.75
CA TYR A 334 -12.46 2.25 -16.48
C TYR A 334 -11.76 3.62 -16.42
N PRO A 335 -11.86 4.36 -15.31
CA PRO A 335 -11.27 5.69 -15.21
C PRO A 335 -9.74 5.63 -15.33
N LYS A 336 -9.15 6.71 -15.84
CA LYS A 336 -7.69 6.80 -15.99
C LYS A 336 -7.01 6.67 -14.63
N VAL A 337 -6.05 5.76 -14.55
CA VAL A 337 -5.21 5.56 -13.36
C VAL A 337 -4.12 6.64 -13.29
N ASN A 338 -3.98 7.23 -12.11
CA ASN A 338 -2.97 8.24 -11.78
C ASN A 338 -1.56 7.61 -11.62
N ASN A 339 -0.52 8.28 -12.11
CA ASN A 339 0.86 7.80 -11.98
C ASN A 339 1.59 8.38 -10.75
N ASN A 340 1.09 9.45 -10.13
CA ASN A 340 1.56 9.90 -8.80
C ASN A 340 0.66 9.38 -7.68
N PRO A 341 1.21 9.02 -6.51
CA PRO A 341 2.65 8.88 -6.23
C PRO A 341 3.29 7.77 -7.08
N VAL A 342 4.57 7.84 -7.39
CA VAL A 342 5.25 6.86 -8.26
C VAL A 342 5.61 5.56 -7.54
N LEU A 343 5.73 5.61 -6.21
CA LEU A 343 6.04 4.47 -5.35
C LEU A 343 4.83 4.13 -4.46
N GLU A 344 4.46 2.85 -4.38
CA GLU A 344 3.57 2.34 -3.32
C GLU A 344 4.35 2.20 -2.03
N GLY A 345 3.74 2.55 -0.89
CA GLY A 345 4.33 2.67 0.43
C GLY A 345 4.59 4.12 0.82
N TYR A 346 5.14 4.31 2.03
CA TYR A 346 5.59 5.61 2.52
C TYR A 346 7.08 5.78 2.25
N TYR A 347 7.41 6.78 1.45
CA TYR A 347 8.78 7.08 1.04
C TYR A 347 8.95 8.58 0.92
N ALA A 348 10.15 9.03 1.23
CA ALA A 348 10.50 10.44 1.21
C ALA A 348 11.89 10.67 0.67
N ASP A 349 12.28 11.95 0.65
CA ASP A 349 13.64 12.41 0.34
C ASP A 349 14.26 11.70 -0.90
N PRO A 350 13.57 11.73 -2.06
CA PRO A 350 13.92 10.88 -3.18
C PRO A 350 15.12 11.40 -3.97
N GLU A 351 16.13 10.55 -4.14
CA GLU A 351 17.19 10.75 -5.12
C GLU A 351 16.86 10.00 -6.43
N ILE A 352 17.18 10.58 -7.59
CA ILE A 352 16.95 9.99 -8.92
C ILE A 352 18.24 9.84 -9.74
N LEU A 353 18.49 8.63 -10.24
CA LEU A 353 19.64 8.34 -11.09
C LEU A 353 19.20 7.66 -12.39
N TYR A 354 19.72 8.11 -13.54
CA TYR A 354 19.82 7.26 -14.73
C TYR A 354 21.15 6.52 -14.73
N SER A 355 21.12 5.19 -14.77
CA SER A 355 22.35 4.40 -14.85
C SER A 355 22.76 4.14 -16.30
N ASN A 356 23.96 4.57 -16.68
CA ASN A 356 24.52 4.22 -17.99
C ASN A 356 24.86 2.74 -18.11
N LYS A 357 25.09 2.04 -16.99
CA LYS A 357 25.37 0.60 -16.97
C LYS A 357 24.13 -0.23 -17.36
N THR A 358 23.00 0.03 -16.70
CA THR A 358 21.79 -0.80 -16.86
C THR A 358 20.78 -0.21 -17.84
N LYS A 359 20.95 1.07 -18.22
CA LYS A 359 20.03 1.84 -19.06
C LYS A 359 18.64 2.04 -18.42
N LYS A 360 18.59 2.01 -17.09
CA LYS A 360 17.37 2.22 -16.30
C LYS A 360 17.46 3.44 -15.40
N TYR A 361 16.31 3.90 -14.96
CA TYR A 361 16.14 4.93 -13.92
C TYR A 361 16.01 4.26 -12.55
N TYR A 362 16.50 4.91 -11.51
CA TYR A 362 16.48 4.42 -10.13
C TYR A 362 16.10 5.54 -9.16
N ILE A 363 15.11 5.30 -8.30
CA ILE A 363 14.79 6.17 -7.16
C ILE A 363 15.36 5.56 -5.88
N TYR A 364 16.05 6.38 -5.09
CA TYR A 364 16.58 6.03 -3.76
C TYR A 364 15.95 6.95 -2.72
N PRO A 365 14.91 6.50 -2.00
CA PRO A 365 14.26 7.31 -1.00
C PRO A 365 14.69 6.96 0.43
N THR A 366 14.38 7.84 1.38
CA THR A 366 14.17 7.48 2.78
C THR A 366 13.00 6.50 2.89
N SER A 367 13.16 5.42 3.66
CA SER A 367 12.03 4.56 4.07
C SER A 367 11.22 5.30 5.16
N ASP A 368 10.03 5.80 4.79
CA ASP A 368 9.17 6.65 5.64
C ASP A 368 8.04 5.80 6.28
N GLY A 369 7.11 6.42 6.98
CA GLY A 369 6.01 5.74 7.70
C GLY A 369 6.40 5.22 9.08
N PHE A 370 7.62 5.50 9.54
CA PHE A 370 8.12 5.19 10.88
C PHE A 370 8.06 6.42 11.77
N ASP A 371 7.55 6.27 12.99
CA ASP A 371 7.41 7.38 13.94
C ASP A 371 8.74 8.11 14.14
N GLY A 372 8.72 9.44 14.01
CA GLY A 372 9.89 10.29 14.18
C GLY A 372 11.04 9.97 13.21
N TRP A 373 10.71 9.53 11.99
CA TRP A 373 11.68 9.13 10.97
C TRP A 373 12.65 8.05 11.48
N SER A 374 12.16 7.08 12.24
CA SER A 374 13.01 6.06 12.89
C SER A 374 13.43 4.88 11.98
N GLY A 375 13.12 4.95 10.68
CA GLY A 375 13.57 4.01 9.66
C GLY A 375 15.09 3.79 9.69
N ASN A 376 15.52 2.57 9.37
CA ASN A 376 16.92 2.13 9.53
C ASN A 376 17.49 1.39 8.31
N TYR A 377 16.75 1.36 7.20
CA TYR A 377 17.20 0.75 5.96
C TYR A 377 16.81 1.62 4.76
N PHE A 378 17.54 1.46 3.68
CA PHE A 378 17.26 2.08 2.39
C PHE A 378 16.83 1.03 1.37
N LYS A 379 15.82 1.37 0.57
CA LYS A 379 15.42 0.61 -0.62
C LYS A 379 15.82 1.35 -1.90
N THR A 380 15.74 0.67 -3.03
CA THR A 380 15.74 1.34 -4.34
C THR A 380 14.64 0.80 -5.23
N PHE A 381 14.20 1.63 -6.17
CA PHE A 381 13.15 1.31 -7.12
C PHE A 381 13.67 1.56 -8.53
N SER A 382 13.51 0.61 -9.44
CA SER A 382 13.97 0.75 -10.83
C SER A 382 12.82 0.95 -11.81
N SER A 383 13.05 1.70 -12.88
CA SER A 383 12.08 1.89 -13.97
C SER A 383 12.78 1.96 -15.32
N ASP A 384 12.15 1.39 -16.33
CA ASP A 384 12.57 1.54 -17.73
C ASP A 384 11.96 2.80 -18.38
N ASN A 385 10.86 3.33 -17.82
CA ASN A 385 10.01 4.33 -18.48
C ASN A 385 9.53 5.48 -17.58
N LEU A 386 10.03 5.61 -16.35
CA LEU A 386 9.63 6.61 -15.33
C LEU A 386 8.20 6.48 -14.79
N LYS A 387 7.42 5.52 -15.27
CA LYS A 387 6.04 5.27 -14.84
C LYS A 387 5.92 3.99 -14.04
N ASP A 388 6.45 2.90 -14.57
CA ASP A 388 6.36 1.58 -13.96
C ASP A 388 7.62 1.35 -13.11
N TRP A 389 7.44 1.31 -11.80
CA TRP A 389 8.54 1.19 -10.83
C TRP A 389 8.52 -0.18 -10.17
N LYS A 390 9.67 -0.85 -10.18
CA LYS A 390 9.91 -2.13 -9.51
C LYS A 390 10.64 -1.89 -8.20
N ASP A 391 10.10 -2.36 -7.08
CA ASP A 391 10.84 -2.44 -5.81
C ASP A 391 11.99 -3.46 -5.97
N GLU A 392 13.24 -2.99 -5.87
CA GLU A 392 14.45 -3.84 -5.94
C GLU A 392 14.90 -4.32 -4.55
N GLY A 393 14.16 -3.98 -3.50
CA GLY A 393 14.41 -4.39 -2.13
C GLY A 393 15.40 -3.50 -1.38
N ILE A 394 15.80 -3.98 -0.20
CA ILE A 394 16.73 -3.28 0.70
C ILE A 394 18.14 -3.35 0.12
N ILE A 395 18.76 -2.19 -0.06
CA ILE A 395 20.12 -2.05 -0.62
C ILE A 395 21.19 -1.77 0.44
N LEU A 396 20.78 -1.26 1.60
CA LEU A 396 21.63 -0.96 2.75
C LEU A 396 20.78 -0.96 4.03
N ASP A 397 21.15 -1.77 5.02
CA ASP A 397 20.53 -1.81 6.35
C ASP A 397 21.54 -1.31 7.39
N LEU A 398 21.23 -0.24 8.12
CA LEU A 398 22.16 0.36 9.06
C LEU A 398 22.57 -0.60 10.18
N ARG A 399 21.68 -1.47 10.63
CA ARG A 399 21.97 -2.38 11.76
C ARG A 399 22.86 -3.54 11.34
N LYS A 400 22.84 -3.89 10.06
CA LYS A 400 23.59 -5.00 9.49
C LYS A 400 24.89 -4.57 8.81
N ASP A 401 24.82 -3.49 8.05
CA ASP A 401 25.84 -3.14 7.05
C ASP A 401 26.69 -1.93 7.46
N VAL A 402 26.28 -1.16 8.50
CA VAL A 402 26.96 0.07 8.94
C VAL A 402 27.43 -0.06 10.40
N SER A 403 28.74 -0.01 10.64
CA SER A 403 29.30 -0.27 11.97
C SER A 403 29.25 0.93 12.93
N TRP A 404 29.03 2.14 12.42
CA TRP A 404 29.16 3.39 13.18
C TRP A 404 27.83 4.11 13.47
N ALA A 405 26.71 3.63 12.91
CA ALA A 405 25.35 4.14 13.15
C ALA A 405 24.31 3.06 12.83
N ASN A 406 23.20 3.03 13.59
CA ASN A 406 22.20 1.96 13.51
C ASN A 406 20.73 2.45 13.49
N ARG A 407 20.53 3.76 13.29
CA ARG A 407 19.22 4.44 13.33
C ARG A 407 19.18 5.59 12.33
N ASN A 408 17.95 5.99 11.97
CA ASN A 408 17.69 7.21 11.21
C ASN A 408 18.40 7.23 9.85
N ALA A 409 18.04 6.27 9.00
CA ALA A 409 18.49 6.15 7.61
C ALA A 409 17.74 7.17 6.74
N TRP A 410 18.35 8.33 6.48
CA TRP A 410 17.68 9.46 5.81
C TRP A 410 18.39 9.95 4.55
N ALA A 411 17.59 10.53 3.67
CA ALA A 411 17.95 11.43 2.58
C ALA A 411 19.24 11.03 1.87
N PRO A 412 19.21 9.97 1.06
CA PRO A 412 20.39 9.57 0.32
C PRO A 412 20.60 10.43 -0.93
N CYS A 413 21.82 10.42 -1.46
CA CYS A 413 22.12 10.81 -2.84
C CYS A 413 23.09 9.81 -3.47
N ILE A 414 23.21 9.80 -4.80
CA ILE A 414 24.05 8.83 -5.49
C ILE A 414 24.74 9.41 -6.72
N VAL A 415 25.96 8.97 -7.00
CA VAL A 415 26.63 9.26 -8.27
C VAL A 415 27.20 8.00 -8.92
N GLU A 416 26.94 7.87 -10.22
CA GLU A 416 27.58 6.87 -11.07
C GLU A 416 28.91 7.44 -11.61
N LYS A 417 30.00 6.70 -11.44
CA LYS A 417 31.32 7.03 -11.99
C LYS A 417 31.86 5.89 -12.83
N LYS A 418 32.53 6.23 -13.94
CA LYS A 418 33.28 5.27 -14.74
C LYS A 418 34.76 5.31 -14.37
N ILE A 419 35.19 4.37 -13.52
CA ILE A 419 36.56 4.28 -13.00
C ILE A 419 37.25 3.08 -13.65
N LYS A 420 38.38 3.32 -14.33
CA LYS A 420 39.14 2.28 -15.05
C LYS A 420 38.25 1.42 -15.98
N GLY A 421 37.33 2.08 -16.68
CA GLY A 421 36.39 1.44 -17.61
C GLY A 421 35.18 0.76 -16.98
N LYS A 422 35.11 0.64 -15.65
CA LYS A 422 34.00 0.01 -14.92
C LYS A 422 33.10 1.06 -14.27
N TYR A 423 31.80 0.82 -14.29
CA TYR A 423 30.84 1.65 -13.56
C TYR A 423 30.86 1.28 -12.08
N GLN A 424 30.95 2.30 -11.23
CA GLN A 424 30.85 2.22 -9.78
C GLN A 424 29.86 3.27 -9.29
N TYR A 425 29.19 2.97 -8.19
CA TYR A 425 28.14 3.80 -7.59
C TYR A 425 28.56 4.18 -6.18
N PHE A 426 28.56 5.47 -5.91
CA PHE A 426 28.86 6.04 -4.60
C PHE A 426 27.55 6.57 -4.02
N TYR A 427 27.08 5.90 -2.97
CA TYR A 427 25.80 6.15 -2.30
C TYR A 427 26.07 6.83 -0.97
N TYR A 428 25.76 8.13 -0.89
CA TYR A 428 25.89 8.91 0.33
C TYR A 428 24.55 8.92 1.04
N PHE A 429 24.57 8.90 2.37
CA PHE A 429 23.36 8.78 3.16
C PHE A 429 23.54 9.39 4.53
N THR A 430 22.45 9.81 5.14
CA THR A 430 22.42 10.22 6.54
C THR A 430 22.15 9.01 7.43
N ALA A 431 22.91 8.86 8.51
CA ALA A 431 22.66 7.91 9.59
C ALA A 431 22.99 8.54 10.94
N ALA A 432 22.02 8.57 11.85
CA ALA A 432 22.17 9.21 13.16
C ALA A 432 22.76 10.65 13.09
N GLN A 433 22.22 11.48 12.18
CA GLN A 433 22.61 12.87 11.94
C GLN A 433 24.09 13.05 11.56
N LYS A 434 24.63 12.09 10.82
CA LYS A 434 25.98 12.10 10.22
C LYS A 434 25.88 11.56 8.81
N ILE A 435 26.82 11.93 7.95
CA ILE A 435 26.81 11.49 6.54
C ILE A 435 27.85 10.40 6.34
N GLY A 436 27.40 9.28 5.78
CA GLY A 436 28.20 8.14 5.34
C GLY A 436 28.32 8.06 3.83
N VAL A 437 29.12 7.09 3.37
CA VAL A 437 29.19 6.70 1.97
C VAL A 437 29.40 5.20 1.86
N ALA A 438 28.61 4.56 1.01
CA ALA A 438 28.74 3.15 0.65
C ALA A 438 28.98 3.01 -0.87
N VAL A 439 29.70 1.96 -1.25
CA VAL A 439 30.12 1.74 -2.65
C VAL A 439 29.58 0.43 -3.17
N SER A 440 29.15 0.42 -4.43
CA SER A 440 28.71 -0.77 -5.15
C SER A 440 29.16 -0.73 -6.60
N ASP A 441 29.28 -1.90 -7.23
CA ASP A 441 29.45 -2.01 -8.68
C ASP A 441 28.10 -2.07 -9.42
N ASN A 442 26.96 -2.09 -8.70
CA ASN A 442 25.60 -2.11 -9.25
C ASN A 442 24.72 -1.04 -8.58
N PRO A 443 23.75 -0.45 -9.31
CA PRO A 443 22.85 0.56 -8.74
C PRO A 443 21.93 -0.03 -7.66
N THR A 444 21.67 -1.34 -7.71
CA THR A 444 20.84 -2.05 -6.72
C THR A 444 21.66 -2.73 -5.61
N GLY A 445 22.93 -2.37 -5.44
CA GLY A 445 23.80 -3.01 -4.46
C GLY A 445 24.26 -4.43 -4.84
N PRO A 446 24.78 -5.20 -3.87
CA PRO A 446 24.93 -4.84 -2.45
C PRO A 446 25.91 -3.67 -2.27
N PHE A 447 25.54 -2.70 -1.43
CA PHE A 447 26.42 -1.59 -1.07
C PHE A 447 27.29 -1.95 0.12
N LYS A 448 28.57 -1.55 0.06
CA LYS A 448 29.53 -1.72 1.15
C LYS A 448 29.86 -0.36 1.76
N ASP A 449 29.51 -0.15 3.02
CA ASP A 449 29.87 1.06 3.77
C ASP A 449 31.39 1.27 3.84
N SER A 450 31.80 2.53 3.85
CA SER A 450 33.21 2.92 3.99
C SER A 450 33.79 2.66 5.39
N GLY A 451 32.94 2.31 6.37
CA GLY A 451 33.31 1.93 7.74
C GLY A 451 33.36 3.10 8.72
N LYS A 452 33.09 4.34 8.27
CA LYS A 452 33.07 5.54 9.11
C LYS A 452 32.17 6.63 8.51
N ALA A 453 31.69 7.53 9.36
CA ALA A 453 31.07 8.76 8.89
C ALA A 453 32.10 9.61 8.12
N LEU A 454 31.70 10.14 6.97
CA LEU A 454 32.44 11.10 6.17
C LEU A 454 32.31 12.53 6.74
N ILE A 455 31.11 12.87 7.21
CA ILE A 455 30.81 14.14 7.89
C ILE A 455 30.12 13.84 9.21
N ASN A 456 30.66 14.36 10.31
CA ASN A 456 30.14 14.16 11.66
C ASN A 456 30.29 15.39 12.58
N THR A 457 30.64 16.54 11.98
CA THR A 457 30.83 17.81 12.68
C THR A 457 30.37 18.95 11.77
N ARG A 458 29.79 19.99 12.37
CA ARG A 458 29.44 21.24 11.68
C ARG A 458 30.68 21.91 11.07
N PRO A 459 30.53 22.64 9.95
CA PRO A 459 31.56 23.55 9.46
C PRO A 459 31.96 24.59 10.52
N GLU A 460 33.19 25.09 10.41
CA GLU A 460 33.69 26.14 11.31
C GLU A 460 32.78 27.39 11.28
N GLY A 461 32.47 27.92 12.47
CA GLY A 461 31.61 29.10 12.63
C GLY A 461 30.11 28.81 12.69
N ILE A 462 29.65 27.60 12.35
CA ILE A 462 28.23 27.22 12.43
C ILE A 462 27.90 26.67 13.83
N LYS A 463 26.85 27.24 14.44
CA LYS A 463 26.43 26.92 15.82
C LYS A 463 25.19 26.01 15.89
N ASP A 464 24.26 26.19 14.94
CA ASP A 464 22.98 25.48 14.87
C ASP A 464 22.87 24.67 13.57
N GLY A 465 21.83 23.85 13.44
CA GLY A 465 21.62 22.98 12.26
C GLY A 465 22.18 21.57 12.41
N GLN A 466 22.13 20.76 11.35
CA GLN A 466 22.50 19.34 11.39
C GLN A 466 23.26 18.88 10.13
N GLU A 467 24.12 17.87 10.27
CA GLU A 467 24.86 17.21 9.19
C GLU A 467 23.98 16.13 8.52
N ILE A 468 22.99 16.58 7.76
CA ILE A 468 22.03 15.72 7.04
C ILE A 468 21.89 16.15 5.57
N ASP A 469 21.03 15.45 4.83
CA ASP A 469 20.65 15.76 3.45
C ASP A 469 21.85 15.97 2.51
N PRO A 470 22.75 14.97 2.38
CA PRO A 470 23.83 15.05 1.43
C PRO A 470 23.32 15.12 -0.01
N ASP A 471 23.97 15.93 -0.83
CA ASP A 471 23.88 15.87 -2.30
C ASP A 471 25.28 15.80 -2.92
N VAL A 472 25.43 14.99 -3.97
CA VAL A 472 26.71 14.78 -4.66
C VAL A 472 26.61 15.21 -6.11
N PHE A 473 27.50 16.13 -6.49
CA PHE A 473 27.51 16.67 -7.85
C PHE A 473 28.91 16.58 -8.44
N THR A 474 28.99 16.16 -9.71
CA THR A 474 30.21 16.20 -10.51
C THR A 474 30.13 17.35 -11.47
N ASP A 475 31.02 18.33 -11.31
CA ASP A 475 31.11 19.47 -12.20
C ASP A 475 31.53 19.02 -13.60
N PRO A 476 30.68 19.21 -14.64
CA PRO A 476 31.03 18.82 -16.00
C PRO A 476 32.10 19.71 -16.63
N VAL A 477 32.41 20.88 -16.05
CA VAL A 477 33.45 21.80 -16.53
C VAL A 477 34.83 21.38 -16.05
N SER A 478 35.01 21.20 -14.74
CA SER A 478 36.32 20.83 -14.16
C SER A 478 36.54 19.33 -13.98
N GLY A 479 35.49 18.52 -13.99
CA GLY A 479 35.53 17.09 -13.64
C GLY A 479 35.64 16.80 -12.14
N LYS A 480 35.71 17.83 -11.29
CA LYS A 480 35.74 17.69 -9.83
C LYS A 480 34.38 17.26 -9.30
N SER A 481 34.39 16.54 -8.18
CA SER A 481 33.17 16.20 -7.46
C SER A 481 33.08 16.98 -6.16
N TYR A 482 31.87 17.36 -5.80
CA TYR A 482 31.55 18.12 -4.60
C TYR A 482 30.45 17.40 -3.84
N LEU A 483 30.54 17.45 -2.51
CA LEU A 483 29.48 17.02 -1.61
C LEU A 483 28.91 18.27 -0.94
N TYR A 484 27.59 18.38 -0.94
CA TYR A 484 26.80 19.42 -0.30
C TYR A 484 25.98 18.78 0.82
N TRP A 485 25.67 19.53 1.88
CA TRP A 485 24.85 19.02 2.97
C TRP A 485 24.32 20.15 3.85
N GLY A 486 23.36 19.80 4.71
CA GLY A 486 23.03 20.58 5.89
C GLY A 486 21.55 20.92 6.02
N ASN A 487 21.13 21.05 7.28
CA ASN A 487 19.87 21.65 7.69
C ASN A 487 20.18 22.94 8.48
N MET A 488 19.47 24.04 8.19
CA MET A 488 19.70 25.43 8.61
C MET A 488 20.97 26.12 8.04
N TYR A 489 21.85 25.38 7.38
CA TYR A 489 23.01 25.90 6.64
C TYR A 489 23.29 25.02 5.41
N MET A 490 23.94 25.56 4.38
CA MET A 490 24.41 24.79 3.22
C MET A 490 25.94 24.68 3.25
N GLY A 491 26.45 23.53 3.68
CA GLY A 491 27.86 23.17 3.62
C GLY A 491 28.24 22.60 2.25
N ALA A 492 29.48 22.83 1.82
CA ALA A 492 30.03 22.23 0.62
C ALA A 492 31.53 21.94 0.76
N ALA A 493 32.00 20.84 0.18
CA ALA A 493 33.42 20.49 0.10
C ALA A 493 33.74 19.69 -1.18
N GLU A 494 34.95 19.84 -1.70
CA GLU A 494 35.46 19.01 -2.79
C GLU A 494 35.75 17.59 -2.29
N LEU A 495 35.32 16.58 -3.05
CA LEU A 495 35.65 15.17 -2.83
C LEU A 495 37.04 14.86 -3.38
N ASN A 496 37.77 13.96 -2.72
CA ASN A 496 38.95 13.35 -3.32
C ASN A 496 38.55 12.39 -4.44
N ALA A 497 39.54 12.00 -5.25
CA ALA A 497 39.31 11.10 -6.39
C ALA A 497 38.80 9.70 -6.01
N ASP A 498 38.94 9.30 -4.74
CA ASP A 498 38.41 8.03 -4.21
C ASP A 498 36.89 8.08 -3.97
N MET A 499 36.29 9.28 -4.00
CA MET A 499 34.87 9.56 -3.72
C MET A 499 34.41 9.14 -2.31
N VAL A 500 35.31 8.66 -1.45
CA VAL A 500 35.01 8.22 -0.08
C VAL A 500 35.77 9.03 0.97
N SER A 501 36.44 10.11 0.55
CA SER A 501 37.06 11.09 1.42
C SER A 501 36.91 12.52 0.89
N LEU A 502 36.88 13.50 1.79
CA LEU A 502 36.79 14.92 1.47
C LEU A 502 38.16 15.61 1.51
N LYS A 503 38.34 16.63 0.67
CA LYS A 503 39.36 17.66 0.84
C LYS A 503 38.90 18.63 1.92
N LYS A 504 39.16 18.30 3.18
CA LYS A 504 38.60 19.01 4.35
C LYS A 504 38.88 20.51 4.34
N GLU A 505 40.05 20.92 3.86
CA GLU A 505 40.48 22.31 3.71
C GLU A 505 39.65 23.11 2.69
N SER A 506 38.89 22.43 1.82
CA SER A 506 37.96 23.07 0.88
C SER A 506 36.58 23.32 1.45
N THR A 507 36.32 22.86 2.68
CA THR A 507 35.01 23.00 3.33
C THR A 507 34.64 24.46 3.49
N LYS A 508 33.43 24.81 3.07
CA LYS A 508 32.87 26.13 3.30
C LYS A 508 31.35 26.10 3.42
N VAL A 509 30.80 27.20 3.92
CA VAL A 509 29.37 27.45 3.95
C VAL A 509 29.00 28.34 2.77
N ILE A 510 27.99 27.92 2.00
CA ILE A 510 27.42 28.70 0.92
C ILE A 510 26.29 29.55 1.50
N ALA A 511 26.37 30.86 1.33
CA ALA A 511 25.33 31.77 1.77
C ALA A 511 24.07 31.59 0.91
N VAL A 512 22.94 31.34 1.59
CA VAL A 512 21.58 31.35 1.05
C VAL A 512 20.78 32.35 1.90
N ASN A 513 19.63 32.81 1.43
CA ASN A 513 18.75 33.65 2.24
C ASN A 513 17.99 32.83 3.31
N ASP A 514 17.21 33.53 4.14
CA ASP A 514 16.49 32.95 5.28
C ASP A 514 15.40 31.91 4.91
N SER A 515 15.16 31.67 3.62
CA SER A 515 14.27 30.60 3.17
C SER A 515 14.92 29.21 3.21
N PHE A 516 16.23 29.11 3.42
CA PHE A 516 16.91 27.82 3.46
C PHE A 516 16.51 27.00 4.70
N ARG A 517 15.94 25.82 4.50
CA ARG A 517 15.81 24.79 5.54
C ARG A 517 16.81 23.66 5.34
N GLU A 518 16.69 22.90 4.25
CA GLU A 518 17.39 21.62 4.04
C GLU A 518 17.22 21.13 2.59
N GLY A 519 17.52 19.85 2.30
CA GLY A 519 17.24 19.22 1.00
C GLY A 519 17.93 19.89 -0.18
N THR A 520 19.23 20.13 -0.06
CA THR A 520 20.04 20.75 -1.12
C THR A 520 20.09 19.84 -2.34
N TYR A 521 19.96 20.38 -3.55
CA TYR A 521 20.19 19.63 -4.79
C TYR A 521 20.83 20.48 -5.89
N ILE A 522 21.90 19.99 -6.51
CA ILE A 522 22.69 20.73 -7.50
C ILE A 522 22.62 20.06 -8.87
N PHE A 523 22.31 20.84 -9.91
CA PHE A 523 22.47 20.38 -11.29
C PHE A 523 23.05 21.47 -12.20
N PHE A 524 23.60 21.06 -13.34
CA PHE A 524 24.19 21.96 -14.32
C PHE A 524 23.45 21.91 -15.65
N ARG A 525 23.12 23.09 -16.18
CA ARG A 525 22.47 23.21 -17.49
C ARG A 525 22.99 24.44 -18.21
N LYS A 526 23.50 24.24 -19.44
CA LYS A 526 23.91 25.31 -20.37
C LYS A 526 24.81 26.39 -19.74
N GLY A 527 25.84 26.00 -18.99
CA GLY A 527 26.80 26.95 -18.42
C GLY A 527 26.37 27.58 -17.09
N THR A 528 25.30 27.09 -16.48
CA THR A 528 24.76 27.59 -15.21
C THR A 528 24.58 26.43 -14.22
N TYR A 529 25.00 26.65 -12.98
CA TYR A 529 24.74 25.78 -11.85
C TYR A 529 23.44 26.22 -11.19
N TYR A 530 22.53 25.29 -10.96
CA TYR A 530 21.26 25.51 -10.28
C TYR A 530 21.35 24.87 -8.90
N PHE A 531 21.05 25.65 -7.87
CA PHE A 531 21.04 25.25 -6.47
C PHE A 531 19.59 25.23 -6.02
N LEU A 532 19.07 24.05 -5.70
CA LEU A 532 17.73 23.87 -5.15
C LEU A 532 17.81 23.60 -3.65
N TRP A 533 16.80 24.02 -2.90
CA TRP A 533 16.65 23.73 -1.48
C TRP A 533 15.17 23.75 -1.09
N SER A 534 14.86 23.13 0.05
CA SER A 534 13.52 23.20 0.63
C SER A 534 13.40 24.35 1.64
N GLU A 535 12.25 25.00 1.64
CA GLU A 535 11.82 25.99 2.62
C GLU A 535 10.74 25.38 3.54
N ASP A 536 10.73 25.82 4.80
CA ASP A 536 9.80 25.38 5.86
C ASP A 536 10.10 23.95 6.36
N ASP A 537 9.33 23.43 7.32
CA ASP A 537 9.48 22.10 7.91
C ASP A 537 8.72 21.04 7.10
N THR A 538 9.26 19.81 6.97
CA THR A 538 8.56 18.73 6.26
C THR A 538 7.20 18.36 6.88
N ARG A 539 6.93 18.71 8.16
CA ARG A 539 5.61 18.59 8.82
C ARG A 539 4.66 19.75 8.49
N SER A 540 5.13 20.78 7.81
CA SER A 540 4.31 21.91 7.39
C SER A 540 3.67 21.61 6.04
N PRO A 541 2.34 21.83 5.86
CA PRO A 541 1.70 21.80 4.54
C PRO A 541 2.33 22.78 3.53
N ASN A 542 3.10 23.76 4.00
CA ASN A 542 3.78 24.79 3.24
C ASN A 542 5.23 24.40 2.85
N TYR A 543 5.72 23.20 3.19
CA TYR A 543 7.01 22.70 2.71
C TYR A 543 7.08 22.76 1.17
N LYS A 544 8.11 23.43 0.64
CA LYS A 544 8.23 23.76 -0.79
C LYS A 544 9.67 23.85 -1.25
N VAL A 545 9.90 23.82 -2.55
CA VAL A 545 11.26 23.93 -3.13
C VAL A 545 11.49 25.30 -3.75
N ARG A 546 12.67 25.84 -3.49
CA ARG A 546 13.19 27.07 -4.09
C ARG A 546 14.49 26.82 -4.84
N TYR A 547 14.89 27.78 -5.67
CA TYR A 547 16.18 27.73 -6.34
C TYR A 547 16.94 29.05 -6.35
N GLY A 548 18.21 28.96 -6.71
CA GLY A 548 19.08 30.04 -7.12
C GLY A 548 20.07 29.52 -8.16
N THR A 549 20.87 30.41 -8.74
CA THR A 549 21.83 30.06 -9.78
C THR A 549 23.22 30.58 -9.49
N SER A 550 24.24 29.98 -10.08
CA SER A 550 25.61 30.47 -10.01
C SER A 550 26.39 30.15 -11.29
N LYS A 551 27.54 30.81 -11.44
CA LYS A 551 28.57 30.48 -12.45
C LYS A 551 29.68 29.59 -11.88
N SER A 552 29.56 29.18 -10.64
CA SER A 552 30.50 28.32 -9.93
C SER A 552 29.73 27.23 -9.17
N PRO A 553 30.26 26.00 -9.06
CA PRO A 553 29.64 24.94 -8.24
C PRO A 553 29.65 25.29 -6.75
N LEU A 554 30.33 26.38 -6.36
CA LEU A 554 30.53 26.77 -4.99
C LEU A 554 29.98 28.18 -4.70
N GLY A 555 29.08 28.70 -5.54
CA GLY A 555 28.51 30.03 -5.39
C GLY A 555 29.48 31.18 -5.77
N PRO A 556 29.12 32.45 -5.47
CA PRO A 556 27.91 32.87 -4.76
C PRO A 556 26.62 32.56 -5.53
N ILE A 557 25.51 32.40 -4.81
CA ILE A 557 24.20 32.10 -5.39
C ILE A 557 23.46 33.40 -5.66
N GLU A 558 23.03 33.59 -6.90
CA GLU A 558 22.07 34.61 -7.32
C GLU A 558 20.65 34.04 -7.18
N ILE A 559 19.82 34.68 -6.37
CA ILE A 559 18.46 34.22 -6.08
C ILE A 559 17.46 35.10 -6.83
N PRO A 560 16.74 34.57 -7.84
CA PRO A 560 15.71 35.32 -8.55
C PRO A 560 14.58 35.78 -7.63
N LYS A 561 13.88 36.86 -7.98
CA LYS A 561 12.71 37.34 -7.21
C LYS A 561 11.62 36.27 -7.11
N ASN A 562 11.33 35.61 -8.23
CA ASN A 562 10.42 34.46 -8.30
C ASN A 562 11.27 33.20 -8.39
N ASN A 563 11.51 32.57 -7.25
CA ASN A 563 12.40 31.43 -7.17
C ASN A 563 11.76 30.13 -6.68
N ILE A 564 10.43 30.01 -6.78
CA ILE A 564 9.72 28.77 -6.45
C ILE A 564 9.95 27.78 -7.59
N VAL A 565 10.38 26.57 -7.24
CA VAL A 565 10.45 25.43 -8.16
C VAL A 565 9.16 24.65 -8.12
N ILE A 566 8.66 24.33 -6.92
CA ILE A 566 7.39 23.65 -6.71
C ILE A 566 6.81 24.03 -5.35
N GLN A 567 5.48 24.09 -5.26
CA GLN A 567 4.74 24.26 -4.01
C GLN A 567 3.42 23.50 -4.07
N GLY A 568 2.80 23.28 -2.91
CA GLY A 568 1.54 22.54 -2.80
C GLY A 568 0.40 23.17 -3.62
N LYS A 569 -0.60 22.34 -3.94
CA LYS A 569 -1.84 22.75 -4.62
C LYS A 569 -3.05 22.29 -3.80
N PRO A 570 -3.43 23.06 -2.75
CA PRO A 570 -4.47 22.68 -1.79
C PRO A 570 -5.83 22.36 -2.41
N ASP A 571 -6.21 23.02 -3.51
CA ASP A 571 -7.50 22.82 -4.19
C ASP A 571 -7.70 21.38 -4.71
N ILE A 572 -6.61 20.63 -4.88
CA ILE A 572 -6.64 19.21 -5.25
C ILE A 572 -6.00 18.30 -4.18
N GLY A 573 -5.84 18.82 -2.96
CA GLY A 573 -5.33 18.10 -1.79
C GLY A 573 -3.83 17.78 -1.81
N ILE A 574 -3.03 18.51 -2.61
CA ILE A 574 -1.57 18.34 -2.64
C ILE A 574 -0.93 19.33 -1.67
N HIS A 575 -0.14 18.83 -0.73
CA HIS A 575 0.52 19.62 0.33
C HIS A 575 1.97 19.18 0.54
N ALA A 576 2.79 20.05 1.12
CA ALA A 576 4.16 19.76 1.55
C ALA A 576 5.09 19.21 0.45
N THR A 577 5.08 19.83 -0.74
CA THR A 577 5.90 19.42 -1.90
C THR A 577 7.35 19.93 -1.77
N GLY A 578 8.15 19.26 -0.95
CA GLY A 578 9.57 19.59 -0.78
C GLY A 578 10.47 18.37 -0.91
N HIS A 579 11.75 18.56 -0.57
CA HIS A 579 12.88 17.66 -0.77
C HIS A 579 12.88 16.96 -2.13
N ASN A 580 13.74 17.43 -3.03
CA ASN A 580 13.71 17.00 -4.41
C ASN A 580 15.05 16.48 -4.91
N SER A 581 14.97 15.79 -6.05
CA SER A 581 16.06 15.56 -6.97
C SER A 581 15.61 15.91 -8.40
N VAL A 582 16.57 16.02 -9.32
CA VAL A 582 16.31 16.42 -10.71
C VAL A 582 16.94 15.41 -11.66
N LEU A 583 16.12 14.90 -12.57
CA LEU A 583 16.53 14.01 -13.65
C LEU A 583 16.63 14.76 -14.97
N GLN A 584 17.77 14.64 -15.64
CA GLN A 584 17.88 14.93 -17.07
C GLN A 584 17.71 13.64 -17.86
N ILE A 585 16.87 13.65 -18.91
CA ILE A 585 16.81 12.53 -19.85
C ILE A 585 18.15 12.44 -20.60
N PRO A 586 18.79 11.26 -20.67
CA PRO A 586 20.09 11.10 -21.30
C PRO A 586 20.13 11.68 -22.72
N ASN A 587 21.12 12.54 -22.97
CA ASN A 587 21.36 13.21 -24.24
C ASN A 587 20.23 14.15 -24.72
N LYS A 588 19.31 14.57 -23.84
CA LYS A 588 18.22 15.51 -24.16
C LYS A 588 18.21 16.67 -23.17
N ASP A 589 17.75 17.83 -23.64
CA ASP A 589 17.42 18.97 -22.78
C ASP A 589 15.99 18.84 -22.23
N GLU A 590 15.68 17.68 -21.66
CA GLU A 590 14.38 17.30 -21.11
C GLU A 590 14.56 16.89 -19.65
N TRP A 591 13.77 17.46 -18.75
CA TRP A 591 14.03 17.44 -17.32
C TRP A 591 12.78 17.08 -16.53
N TYR A 592 12.97 16.41 -15.40
CA TYR A 592 11.92 15.98 -14.47
C TYR A 592 12.34 16.29 -13.04
N LEU A 593 11.38 16.74 -12.23
CA LEU A 593 11.53 16.93 -10.80
C LEU A 593 10.95 15.71 -10.09
N VAL A 594 11.75 15.05 -9.27
CA VAL A 594 11.29 14.00 -8.35
C VAL A 594 11.28 14.62 -6.95
N TYR A 595 10.18 14.49 -6.22
CA TYR A 595 9.99 15.16 -4.93
C TYR A 595 9.09 14.31 -4.04
N HIS A 596 8.98 14.64 -2.75
CA HIS A 596 7.93 14.05 -1.91
C HIS A 596 6.83 15.04 -1.59
N ARG A 597 5.68 14.52 -1.18
CA ARG A 597 4.56 15.29 -0.61
C ARG A 597 3.94 14.55 0.56
N PHE A 598 3.05 15.18 1.32
CA PHE A 598 2.18 14.45 2.23
C PHE A 598 1.39 13.37 1.49
N SER A 599 1.24 12.19 2.09
CA SER A 599 0.43 11.13 1.49
C SER A 599 -0.99 11.63 1.18
N TYR A 600 -1.49 11.33 -0.01
CA TYR A 600 -2.85 11.69 -0.41
C TYR A 600 -3.77 10.47 -0.32
N PRO A 601 -5.02 10.59 0.17
CA PRO A 601 -5.69 11.81 0.66
C PRO A 601 -5.56 12.04 2.18
N THR A 602 -4.83 11.19 2.90
CA THR A 602 -4.92 11.08 4.37
C THR A 602 -3.89 11.91 5.14
N GLY A 603 -2.72 12.19 4.56
CA GLY A 603 -1.57 12.80 5.24
C GLY A 603 -1.86 14.17 5.84
N ILE A 604 -2.68 15.00 5.19
CA ILE A 604 -3.05 16.32 5.73
C ILE A 604 -3.85 16.24 7.04
N LYS A 605 -4.53 15.11 7.29
CA LYS A 605 -5.34 14.88 8.51
C LYS A 605 -4.52 14.27 9.65
N MET A 606 -3.26 13.92 9.41
CA MET A 606 -2.39 13.23 10.38
C MET A 606 -1.64 14.18 11.33
N GLY A 607 -1.75 15.50 11.17
CA GLY A 607 -0.96 16.47 11.94
C GLY A 607 0.55 16.29 11.69
N ASP A 608 1.37 16.35 12.73
CA ASP A 608 2.82 16.16 12.64
C ASP A 608 3.22 14.83 12.00
N ALA A 609 2.38 13.79 12.14
CA ALA A 609 2.65 12.49 11.53
C ALA A 609 2.64 12.52 9.99
N GLY A 610 2.01 13.53 9.38
CA GLY A 610 2.11 13.77 7.93
C GLY A 610 3.56 13.97 7.46
N GLY A 611 4.42 14.55 8.30
CA GLY A 611 5.84 14.76 7.99
C GLY A 611 6.68 13.48 7.94
N PHE A 612 6.17 12.35 8.45
CA PHE A 612 6.77 11.03 8.29
C PHE A 612 5.81 10.01 7.66
N HIS A 613 4.78 10.47 6.95
CA HIS A 613 3.89 9.68 6.10
C HIS A 613 3.79 10.33 4.72
N ARG A 614 4.94 10.41 4.05
CA ARG A 614 5.09 11.07 2.76
C ARG A 614 5.07 10.07 1.59
N GLU A 615 4.93 10.59 0.39
CA GLU A 615 4.94 9.81 -0.84
C GLU A 615 5.73 10.50 -1.94
N VAL A 616 6.47 9.70 -2.73
CA VAL A 616 7.33 10.20 -3.81
C VAL A 616 6.50 10.43 -5.08
N CYS A 617 6.73 11.56 -5.74
CA CYS A 617 6.06 11.99 -6.97
C CYS A 617 7.09 12.44 -8.01
N ILE A 618 6.66 12.46 -9.27
CA ILE A 618 7.44 12.99 -10.39
C ILE A 618 6.57 13.88 -11.28
N ASP A 619 7.10 15.02 -11.68
CA ASP A 619 6.48 15.93 -12.64
C ASP A 619 7.56 16.54 -13.56
N LYS A 620 7.15 17.10 -14.70
CA LYS A 620 8.08 17.69 -15.67
C LYS A 620 8.67 18.99 -15.13
N LEU A 621 9.98 19.16 -15.28
CA LEU A 621 10.69 20.40 -14.98
C LEU A 621 11.01 21.13 -16.29
N GLU A 622 10.61 22.40 -16.38
CA GLU A 622 10.81 23.20 -17.59
C GLU A 622 11.52 24.52 -17.27
N PHE A 623 12.15 25.08 -18.31
CA PHE A 623 12.90 26.32 -18.21
C PHE A 623 12.36 27.34 -19.21
N ASN A 624 12.39 28.61 -18.83
CA ASN A 624 12.18 29.73 -19.74
C ASN A 624 13.40 29.93 -20.66
N PRO A 625 13.25 30.69 -21.76
CA PRO A 625 14.37 30.98 -22.66
C PRO A 625 15.56 31.66 -21.98
N ASP A 626 15.33 32.45 -20.93
CA ASP A 626 16.37 33.12 -20.13
C ASP A 626 17.10 32.19 -19.15
N GLY A 627 16.68 30.93 -19.06
CA GLY A 627 17.25 29.93 -18.15
C GLY A 627 16.59 29.88 -16.77
N SER A 628 15.63 30.76 -16.45
CA SER A 628 14.85 30.65 -15.21
C SER A 628 13.99 29.37 -15.22
N ILE A 629 13.80 28.77 -14.05
CA ILE A 629 12.90 27.61 -13.89
C ILE A 629 11.45 28.10 -13.98
N LYS A 630 10.64 27.39 -14.77
CA LYS A 630 9.17 27.52 -14.71
C LYS A 630 8.68 26.73 -13.51
N GLU A 631 7.87 27.35 -12.66
CA GLU A 631 7.27 26.68 -11.51
C GLU A 631 6.55 25.39 -11.96
N VAL A 632 6.96 24.27 -11.38
CA VAL A 632 6.34 22.97 -11.59
C VAL A 632 5.02 22.95 -10.86
N ILE A 633 3.95 22.61 -11.58
CA ILE A 633 2.62 22.42 -10.99
C ILE A 633 2.50 20.94 -10.60
N PRO A 634 2.41 20.59 -9.31
CA PRO A 634 2.31 19.19 -8.90
C PRO A 634 1.00 18.56 -9.38
N THR A 635 1.04 17.27 -9.74
CA THR A 635 -0.13 16.57 -10.25
C THR A 635 -0.35 15.20 -9.62
N HIS A 636 -1.61 14.72 -9.60
CA HIS A 636 -1.92 13.30 -9.37
C HIS A 636 -1.66 12.46 -10.63
N ILE A 637 -1.84 13.06 -11.81
CA ILE A 637 -1.67 12.37 -13.09
C ILE A 637 -0.25 11.84 -13.25
N GLY A 638 0.76 12.61 -12.82
CA GLY A 638 2.18 12.30 -12.97
C GLY A 638 2.64 12.33 -14.42
N VAL A 639 3.83 11.77 -14.67
CA VAL A 639 4.42 11.73 -16.02
C VAL A 639 3.83 10.61 -16.86
N ALA A 640 3.76 10.81 -18.17
CA ALA A 640 3.56 9.70 -19.10
C ALA A 640 4.83 8.85 -19.15
N GLY A 641 4.67 7.53 -19.32
CA GLY A 641 5.82 6.65 -19.50
C GLY A 641 6.62 7.05 -20.75
N LEU A 642 7.94 7.10 -20.62
CA LEU A 642 8.84 7.26 -21.77
C LEU A 642 8.69 6.05 -22.69
N LYS A 643 8.71 6.32 -24.00
CA LYS A 643 8.64 5.28 -25.03
C LYS A 643 10.02 4.77 -25.42
#